data_AF-A0A9D5VPY8-F1
#
_entry.id   AF-A0A9D5VPY8-F1
#
_cell.length_a   1.000
_cell.length_b   1.000
_cell.length_c   1.000
_cell.angle_alpha   90.00
_cell.angle_beta   90.00
_cell.angle_gamma   90.00
#
_symmetry.space_group_name_H-M   'P 1'
#
loop_
_entity.id
_entity.type
_entity.pdbx_description
1 polymer ?
#
loop_
_entity_poly.entity_id
_entity_poly.type
_entity_poly.pdbx_seq_one_letter_code
_entity_poly.pdbx_strand_id
1 'polypeptide(L)'
;MYGGVVFQQCHQNMKNIETMKKYDAIIVGAGLAGLSAAYELSLRQKKILIFEAEKKLGGKVITRHNHGLTYELGALFAFDKKWVPFDVNAETVVTEVYPVGVYLDGNLTSEESVLSCIQKITPGLREWHCIRPFTSFASLQPQMIGTNTFEAINAFFKVIHPGEIVHYVPARRYDGLITHRISNFKQGNETLINAFVENISADICTSCNVSSLSPFENGVKVDWIKEDVKMCAISDRVILATPAMEAKQLINGFESASLVFLDKIVYGAGIVMVMGIRDANLSPYSYIVSPNRQVNTFIFHHKLNLSDAILLTAYIVADDACKCWNINDKQLSDMVLSQLNEFNIGTITSDQIIFYDTYRWPHVGPIISETAYKNFSKACLRPSDRIVLAGDYTFWNQKQMPYGMQAAIESGKIAAQMICDPIEITVSTRFLPEPLAISTVIHISESGPEYQRQINDGTIAYYGLILKSKPDIELEKYLVGESVDGLWPYQHDYTVTSLDSALVMEGLLSTRRHARLLSHSADRLVELFYNNDEKGFQTIPLNEKGRAPYWQGVDCPATAYCGWLLWQIAPDSYAAIIEECSHYLRKKQFITGRWPGKWFPSHTISTYYAVRLLSLMGSDFQKSCQQAGLFLCSQQDRFGSWNQSVIESAAAVLALNILNGSKEVIQKGCKWISSQNTGAGWFGEPILYYWLEDGLTKIHFYTRDKGKVTTAWANLALISCGF
;
A
#
# COMPACT_ATOMS: atom_id res chain seq x y z
N MET A 1 0.54 1.65 64.98
CA MET A 1 -0.29 2.87 64.89
C MET A 1 0.58 3.99 64.35
N TYR A 2 0.54 4.28 63.05
CA TYR A 2 0.83 5.58 62.42
C TYR A 2 0.49 5.43 60.91
N GLY A 3 -0.75 5.00 60.65
CA GLY A 3 -1.41 5.26 59.38
C GLY A 3 -2.16 6.59 59.54
N GLY A 4 -1.86 7.58 58.71
CA GLY A 4 -2.60 8.85 58.82
C GLY A 4 -2.05 10.10 58.12
N VAL A 5 -0.88 10.10 57.47
CA VAL A 5 -0.31 11.37 56.94
C VAL A 5 -0.04 11.39 55.42
N VAL A 6 -0.08 10.26 54.72
CA VAL A 6 0.26 10.24 53.27
C VAL A 6 -0.95 10.43 52.33
N PHE A 7 -2.18 10.41 52.85
CA PHE A 7 -3.39 10.64 52.04
C PHE A 7 -3.83 12.10 51.92
N GLN A 8 -3.20 13.04 52.65
CA GLN A 8 -3.67 14.43 52.70
C GLN A 8 -3.08 15.34 51.61
N GLN A 9 -1.94 15.00 51.00
CA GLN A 9 -1.31 15.88 50.01
C GLN A 9 -1.91 15.74 48.60
N CYS A 10 -2.56 14.62 48.27
CA CYS A 10 -3.38 14.51 47.06
C CYS A 10 -4.78 15.13 47.22
N HIS A 11 -5.31 15.27 48.44
CA HIS A 11 -6.60 15.92 48.68
C HIS A 11 -6.50 17.43 48.93
N GLN A 12 -5.37 17.95 49.42
CA GLN A 12 -5.19 19.39 49.62
C GLN A 12 -4.95 20.18 48.31
N ASN A 13 -4.52 19.53 47.23
CA ASN A 13 -4.46 20.17 45.90
C ASN A 13 -5.80 20.22 45.14
N MET A 14 -6.89 19.67 45.69
CA MET A 14 -8.24 19.82 45.10
C MET A 14 -8.95 21.12 45.49
N LYS A 15 -8.34 21.98 46.34
CA LYS A 15 -8.88 23.31 46.68
C LYS A 15 -8.27 24.47 45.90
N ASN A 16 -7.26 24.24 45.05
CA ASN A 16 -6.68 25.24 44.14
C ASN A 16 -6.82 24.81 42.67
N ILE A 17 -8.06 24.54 42.23
CA ILE A 17 -8.37 24.31 40.81
C ILE A 17 -7.95 25.54 39.96
N GLU A 18 -7.92 26.74 40.56
CA GLU A 18 -7.53 27.99 39.90
C GLU A 18 -6.05 28.10 39.49
N THR A 19 -5.15 27.20 39.93
CA THR A 19 -3.71 27.26 39.58
C THR A 19 -3.20 26.11 38.71
N MET A 20 -4.04 25.14 38.29
CA MET A 20 -3.59 24.09 37.37
C MET A 20 -3.55 24.62 35.93
N LYS A 21 -2.35 24.64 35.34
CA LYS A 21 -2.12 25.07 33.95
C LYS A 21 -2.86 24.10 33.00
N LYS A 22 -3.99 24.55 32.44
CA LYS A 22 -4.77 23.77 31.47
C LYS A 22 -4.09 23.79 30.09
N TYR A 23 -4.05 22.63 29.44
CA TYR A 23 -3.55 22.42 28.08
C TYR A 23 -4.67 21.88 27.17
N ASP A 24 -4.60 22.18 25.87
CA ASP A 24 -5.51 21.61 24.88
C ASP A 24 -5.13 20.15 24.57
N ALA A 25 -3.83 19.88 24.52
CA ALA A 25 -3.28 18.54 24.29
C ALA A 25 -2.03 18.29 25.12
N ILE A 26 -1.93 17.09 25.69
CA ILE A 26 -0.68 16.54 26.25
C ILE A 26 -0.20 15.44 25.30
N ILE A 27 1.10 15.45 24.99
CA ILE A 27 1.77 14.43 24.21
C ILE A 27 2.74 13.69 25.12
N VAL A 28 2.65 12.36 25.15
CA VAL A 28 3.54 11.51 25.93
C VAL A 28 4.54 10.85 24.98
N GLY A 29 5.81 11.25 25.06
CA GLY A 29 6.90 10.85 24.18
C GLY A 29 7.29 11.95 23.20
N ALA A 30 8.57 12.34 23.18
CA ALA A 30 9.15 13.35 22.30
C ALA A 30 10.05 12.74 21.20
N GLY A 31 9.72 11.53 20.75
CA GLY A 31 10.22 11.00 19.48
C GLY A 31 9.54 11.67 18.27
N LEU A 32 9.92 11.26 17.05
CA LEU A 32 9.38 11.84 15.81
C LEU A 32 7.84 11.83 15.73
N ALA A 33 7.16 10.81 16.25
CA ALA A 33 5.70 10.77 16.28
C ALA A 33 5.10 11.88 17.16
N GLY A 34 5.66 12.08 18.36
CA GLY A 34 5.21 13.12 19.27
C GLY A 34 5.54 14.52 18.77
N LEU A 35 6.75 14.72 18.24
CA LEU A 35 7.17 16.01 17.67
C LEU A 35 6.36 16.38 16.42
N SER A 36 6.06 15.41 15.56
CA SER A 36 5.19 15.61 14.40
C SER A 36 3.76 15.96 14.79
N ALA A 37 3.21 15.27 15.81
CA ALA A 37 1.91 15.63 16.37
C ALA A 37 1.91 17.06 16.97
N ALA A 38 2.97 17.42 17.70
CA ALA A 38 3.12 18.77 18.27
C ALA A 38 3.17 19.84 17.18
N TYR A 39 3.86 19.58 16.08
CA TYR A 39 3.93 20.49 14.94
C TYR A 39 2.54 20.76 14.35
N GLU A 40 1.79 19.70 14.04
CA GLU A 40 0.43 19.81 13.51
C GLU A 40 -0.52 20.57 14.47
N LEU A 41 -0.40 20.33 15.77
CA LEU A 41 -1.21 21.02 16.77
C LEU A 41 -0.78 22.49 16.93
N SER A 42 0.51 22.80 16.75
CA SER A 42 1.05 24.16 16.79
C SER A 42 0.48 25.00 15.64
N LEU A 43 0.37 24.43 14.43
CA LEU A 43 -0.29 25.09 13.29
C LEU A 43 -1.76 25.46 13.58
N ARG A 44 -2.40 24.71 14.48
CA ARG A 44 -3.79 24.93 14.93
C ARG A 44 -3.87 25.78 16.19
N GLN A 45 -2.76 26.43 16.58
CA GLN A 45 -2.64 27.31 17.75
C GLN A 45 -3.08 26.65 19.06
N LYS A 46 -2.86 25.33 19.19
CA LYS A 46 -3.16 24.59 20.41
C LYS A 46 -2.07 24.80 21.45
N LYS A 47 -2.46 24.90 22.72
CA LYS A 47 -1.55 24.92 23.86
C LYS A 47 -1.15 23.50 24.24
N ILE A 48 0.11 23.15 23.96
CA ILE A 48 0.60 21.77 24.03
C ILE A 48 1.63 21.63 25.17
N LEU A 49 1.60 20.48 25.85
CA LEU A 49 2.67 20.03 26.74
C LEU A 49 3.18 18.66 26.27
N ILE A 50 4.49 18.53 26.10
CA ILE A 50 5.16 17.28 25.74
C ILE A 50 5.92 16.75 26.94
N PHE A 51 5.69 15.49 27.31
CA PHE A 51 6.50 14.76 28.28
C PHE A 51 7.47 13.83 27.58
N GLU A 52 8.74 13.86 28.00
CA GLU A 52 9.79 12.94 27.58
C GLU A 52 10.41 12.32 28.83
N ALA A 53 10.48 10.99 28.86
CA ALA A 53 11.06 10.24 29.98
C ALA A 53 12.58 10.42 30.03
N GLU A 54 13.21 10.56 28.86
CA GLU A 54 14.65 10.74 28.73
C GLU A 54 15.10 12.20 28.94
N LYS A 55 16.41 12.39 29.09
CA LYS A 55 17.04 13.73 29.17
C LYS A 55 17.09 14.47 27.83
N LYS A 56 16.94 13.74 26.71
CA LYS A 56 17.02 14.28 25.35
C LYS A 56 15.79 13.86 24.56
N LEU A 57 15.40 14.72 23.62
CA LEU A 57 14.33 14.43 22.65
C LEU A 57 14.86 13.54 21.52
N GLY A 58 13.97 13.07 20.65
CA GLY A 58 14.31 12.37 19.41
C GLY A 58 14.04 10.87 19.41
N GLY A 59 13.88 10.25 20.58
CA GLY A 59 13.57 8.83 20.71
C GLY A 59 14.62 7.94 20.03
N LYS A 60 14.24 7.24 18.96
CA LYS A 60 15.14 6.36 18.20
C LYS A 60 16.13 7.09 17.29
N VAL A 61 16.02 8.42 17.14
CA VAL A 61 17.01 9.22 16.42
C VAL A 61 18.11 9.61 17.40
N ILE A 62 19.24 8.91 17.36
CA ILE A 62 20.39 9.15 18.24
C ILE A 62 21.64 9.34 17.38
N THR A 63 21.97 10.60 17.12
CA THR A 63 23.24 11.00 16.50
C THR A 63 24.29 11.23 17.59
N ARG A 64 25.53 10.80 17.32
CA ARG A 64 26.70 11.05 18.15
C ARG A 64 27.84 11.60 17.30
N HIS A 65 28.74 12.31 17.98
CA HIS A 65 29.93 12.90 17.39
C HIS A 65 31.14 12.49 18.22
N ASN A 66 32.12 11.86 17.59
CA ASN A 66 33.37 11.48 18.25
C ASN A 66 34.54 11.54 17.27
N HIS A 67 35.68 12.10 17.68
CA HIS A 67 36.87 12.27 16.82
C HIS A 67 36.57 12.90 15.44
N GLY A 68 35.62 13.84 15.37
CA GLY A 68 35.21 14.48 14.11
C GLY A 68 34.35 13.60 13.19
N LEU A 69 33.96 12.41 13.65
CA LEU A 69 33.06 11.49 12.97
C LEU A 69 31.64 11.62 13.52
N THR A 70 30.66 11.64 12.63
CA THR A 70 29.23 11.67 12.97
C THR A 70 28.60 10.33 12.62
N TYR A 71 27.86 9.74 13.56
CA TYR A 71 27.27 8.41 13.40
C TYR A 71 25.93 8.28 14.13
N GLU A 72 25.15 7.29 13.71
CA GLU A 72 23.83 6.99 14.27
C GLU A 72 23.87 5.73 15.13
N LEU A 73 23.27 5.79 16.32
CA LEU A 73 23.07 4.63 17.20
C LEU A 73 21.65 4.05 17.11
N GLY A 74 20.77 4.66 16.31
CA GLY A 74 19.38 4.23 16.13
C GLY A 74 18.94 4.31 14.67
N ALA A 75 18.12 5.31 14.32
CA ALA A 75 17.70 5.54 12.94
C ALA A 75 18.90 5.85 12.03
N LEU A 76 19.43 4.82 11.35
CA LEU A 76 20.70 4.89 10.63
C LEU A 76 20.66 5.65 9.31
N PHE A 77 19.63 5.41 8.49
CA PHE A 77 19.57 5.97 7.14
C PHE A 77 19.11 7.42 7.16
N ALA A 78 19.60 8.21 6.20
CA ALA A 78 19.15 9.57 5.97
C ALA A 78 17.64 9.61 5.71
N PHE A 79 16.96 10.56 6.35
CA PHE A 79 15.56 10.85 6.07
C PHE A 79 15.38 11.59 4.73
N ASP A 80 14.19 11.50 4.13
CA ASP A 80 13.82 12.37 3.01
C ASP A 80 13.24 13.68 3.55
N LYS A 81 13.83 14.82 3.13
CA LYS A 81 13.36 16.16 3.52
C LYS A 81 11.91 16.41 3.14
N LYS A 82 11.36 15.73 2.13
CA LYS A 82 9.95 15.82 1.72
C LYS A 82 8.97 15.29 2.76
N TRP A 83 9.42 14.56 3.77
CA TRP A 83 8.53 14.05 4.84
C TRP A 83 8.03 15.16 5.76
N VAL A 84 8.72 16.29 5.79
CA VAL A 84 8.38 17.46 6.61
C VAL A 84 8.10 18.68 5.72
N PRO A 85 7.20 19.58 6.15
CA PRO A 85 6.81 20.77 5.37
C PRO A 85 7.70 22.01 5.63
N PHE A 86 8.75 21.87 6.44
CA PHE A 86 9.67 22.95 6.81
C PHE A 86 11.10 22.60 6.41
N ASP A 87 11.95 23.62 6.30
CA ASP A 87 13.35 23.44 5.95
C ASP A 87 14.12 22.71 7.05
N VAL A 88 15.01 21.81 6.62
CA VAL A 88 15.91 21.09 7.51
C VAL A 88 17.34 21.40 7.10
N ASN A 89 18.12 21.94 8.04
CA ASN A 89 19.52 22.28 7.88
C ASN A 89 20.41 21.02 7.86
N ALA A 90 20.29 20.24 6.79
CA ALA A 90 21.03 19.01 6.54
C ALA A 90 21.57 19.04 5.09
N GLU A 91 22.76 19.59 4.89
CA GLU A 91 23.17 20.04 3.55
C GLU A 91 23.71 18.94 2.63
N THR A 92 24.33 17.89 3.16
CA THR A 92 25.02 16.90 2.32
C THR A 92 24.66 15.48 2.72
N VAL A 93 23.90 14.82 1.84
CA VAL A 93 23.72 13.36 1.87
C VAL A 93 24.94 12.71 1.25
N VAL A 94 25.54 11.78 1.98
CA VAL A 94 26.61 10.92 1.52
C VAL A 94 26.01 9.54 1.30
N THR A 95 26.18 8.98 0.11
CA THR A 95 25.67 7.64 -0.25
C THR A 95 26.82 6.72 -0.61
N GLU A 96 26.82 5.55 0.03
CA GLU A 96 27.70 4.44 -0.31
C GLU A 96 27.16 3.75 -1.56
N VAL A 97 28.03 3.57 -2.55
CA VAL A 97 27.70 3.01 -3.88
C VAL A 97 28.59 1.81 -4.21
N TYR A 98 29.00 1.09 -3.18
CA TYR A 98 29.85 -0.09 -3.28
C TYR A 98 29.00 -1.37 -3.29
N PRO A 99 29.57 -2.51 -3.72
CA PRO A 99 28.88 -3.80 -3.69
C PRO A 99 28.34 -4.17 -2.31
N VAL A 100 27.34 -5.05 -2.30
CA VAL A 100 26.83 -5.72 -1.11
C VAL A 100 27.37 -7.15 -1.06
N GLY A 101 27.48 -7.72 0.13
CA GLY A 101 28.03 -9.06 0.32
C GLY A 101 27.18 -9.95 1.21
N VAL A 102 27.25 -11.26 0.96
CA VAL A 102 26.78 -12.31 1.87
C VAL A 102 27.93 -13.26 2.17
N TYR A 103 28.25 -13.43 3.45
CA TYR A 103 29.27 -14.36 3.93
C TYR A 103 28.61 -15.64 4.44
N LEU A 104 28.67 -16.70 3.64
CA LEU A 104 28.02 -17.98 3.92
C LEU A 104 29.00 -19.14 3.73
N ASP A 105 29.05 -20.05 4.70
CA ASP A 105 29.90 -21.25 4.68
C ASP A 105 31.38 -20.96 4.35
N GLY A 106 31.93 -19.89 4.92
CA GLY A 106 33.33 -19.48 4.72
C GLY A 106 33.60 -18.73 3.42
N ASN A 107 32.57 -18.47 2.60
CA ASN A 107 32.71 -17.80 1.31
C ASN A 107 31.95 -16.47 1.30
N LEU A 108 32.65 -15.39 0.91
CA LEU A 108 32.03 -14.10 0.66
C LEU A 108 31.59 -14.00 -0.80
N THR A 109 30.28 -13.93 -1.05
CA THR A 109 29.73 -13.63 -2.38
C THR A 109 29.29 -12.18 -2.43
N SER A 110 29.78 -11.43 -3.42
CA SER A 110 29.50 -10.01 -3.55
C SER A 110 29.03 -9.61 -4.95
N GLU A 111 28.11 -8.64 -4.98
CA GLU A 111 27.46 -8.14 -6.19
C GLU A 111 26.97 -6.69 -6.01
N GLU A 112 26.57 -6.06 -7.11
CA GLU A 112 25.95 -4.72 -7.09
C GLU A 112 24.57 -4.69 -6.44
N SER A 113 23.90 -5.84 -6.32
CA SER A 113 22.56 -5.96 -5.72
C SER A 113 22.39 -7.24 -4.92
N VAL A 114 21.49 -7.18 -3.93
CA VAL A 114 21.04 -8.33 -3.13
C VAL A 114 20.52 -9.43 -4.02
N LEU A 115 19.70 -9.10 -5.03
CA LEU A 115 19.13 -10.08 -5.95
C LEU A 115 20.22 -10.84 -6.72
N SER A 116 21.25 -10.13 -7.18
CA SER A 116 22.41 -10.73 -7.85
C SER A 116 23.23 -11.62 -6.90
N CYS A 117 23.42 -11.21 -5.64
CA CYS A 117 24.04 -12.07 -4.62
C CYS A 117 23.25 -13.38 -4.46
N ILE A 118 21.93 -13.29 -4.30
CA ILE A 118 21.04 -14.46 -4.16
C ILE A 118 21.14 -15.35 -5.41
N GLN A 119 21.10 -14.79 -6.62
CA GLN A 119 21.26 -15.56 -7.87
C GLN A 119 22.53 -16.40 -7.88
N LYS A 120 23.65 -15.84 -7.41
CA LYS A 120 24.95 -16.52 -7.43
C LYS A 120 25.03 -17.68 -6.44
N ILE A 121 24.36 -17.58 -5.30
CA ILE A 121 24.42 -18.61 -4.25
C ILE A 121 23.34 -19.68 -4.36
N THR A 122 22.29 -19.47 -5.18
CA THR A 122 21.19 -20.42 -5.34
C THR A 122 21.52 -21.55 -6.32
N PRO A 123 21.61 -22.82 -5.86
CA PRO A 123 22.01 -23.95 -6.69
C PRO A 123 20.83 -24.49 -7.53
N GLY A 124 20.47 -23.78 -8.60
CA GLY A 124 19.69 -24.34 -9.71
C GLY A 124 18.45 -23.55 -10.15
N LEU A 125 18.05 -23.75 -11.41
CA LEU A 125 16.95 -23.03 -12.05
C LEU A 125 15.61 -23.19 -11.29
N ARG A 126 15.28 -24.36 -10.74
CA ARG A 126 13.98 -24.58 -10.09
C ARG A 126 13.77 -23.73 -8.83
N GLU A 127 14.78 -23.64 -7.99
CA GLU A 127 14.74 -22.80 -6.78
C GLU A 127 14.69 -21.32 -7.15
N TRP A 128 15.49 -20.92 -8.15
CA TRP A 128 15.45 -19.56 -8.70
C TRP A 128 14.07 -19.17 -9.26
N HIS A 129 13.35 -20.09 -9.92
CA HIS A 129 11.98 -19.85 -10.39
C HIS A 129 10.94 -19.73 -9.25
N CYS A 130 11.25 -20.22 -8.05
CA CYS A 130 10.42 -20.01 -6.85
C CYS A 130 10.72 -18.66 -6.18
N ILE A 131 11.93 -18.12 -6.39
CA ILE A 131 12.38 -16.82 -5.85
C ILE A 131 12.01 -15.66 -6.79
N ARG A 132 11.98 -15.86 -8.12
CA ARG A 132 11.65 -14.81 -9.08
C ARG A 132 10.25 -14.17 -8.94
N PRO A 133 9.17 -14.87 -8.53
CA PRO A 133 7.81 -14.31 -8.39
C PRO A 133 7.58 -13.52 -7.10
N PHE A 134 8.62 -13.24 -6.32
CA PHE A 134 8.57 -12.58 -5.01
C PHE A 134 7.85 -11.21 -5.00
N THR A 135 7.57 -10.62 -6.16
CA THR A 135 6.82 -9.37 -6.34
C THR A 135 5.29 -9.55 -6.43
N SER A 136 4.74 -10.78 -6.43
CA SER A 136 3.33 -10.98 -6.80
C SER A 136 2.45 -11.90 -5.93
N PHE A 137 2.97 -12.69 -4.97
CA PHE A 137 2.11 -13.57 -4.16
C PHE A 137 2.57 -13.78 -2.71
N ALA A 138 1.59 -13.90 -1.81
CA ALA A 138 1.71 -14.17 -0.38
C ALA A 138 2.26 -15.58 -0.01
N SER A 139 2.78 -16.34 -0.96
CA SER A 139 3.08 -17.76 -0.79
C SER A 139 4.57 -18.05 -0.98
N LEU A 140 5.42 -17.42 -0.17
CA LEU A 140 6.70 -18.04 0.12
C LEU A 140 6.43 -19.21 1.06
N GLN A 141 6.58 -20.44 0.57
CA GLN A 141 6.71 -21.61 1.44
C GLN A 141 8.21 -21.80 1.69
N PRO A 142 8.75 -21.46 2.88
CA PRO A 142 10.18 -21.60 3.19
C PRO A 142 10.73 -22.99 2.85
N GLN A 143 9.86 -24.01 2.89
CA GLN A 143 10.16 -25.41 2.57
C GLN A 143 10.58 -25.65 1.11
N MET A 144 10.31 -24.72 0.19
CA MET A 144 10.66 -24.83 -1.24
C MET A 144 12.00 -24.16 -1.60
N ILE A 145 12.62 -23.45 -0.64
CA ILE A 145 13.90 -22.76 -0.81
C ILE A 145 14.95 -23.57 -0.05
N GLY A 146 16.13 -23.76 -0.65
CA GLY A 146 17.24 -24.42 0.00
C GLY A 146 17.70 -23.62 1.22
N THR A 147 18.13 -24.34 2.28
CA THR A 147 18.50 -23.73 3.57
C THR A 147 19.47 -22.55 3.41
N ASN A 148 20.54 -22.73 2.64
CA ASN A 148 21.56 -21.71 2.40
C ASN A 148 21.00 -20.43 1.76
N THR A 149 20.15 -20.59 0.74
CA THR A 149 19.48 -19.45 0.09
C THR A 149 18.54 -18.75 1.05
N PHE A 150 17.76 -19.51 1.83
CA PHE A 150 16.83 -18.95 2.80
C PHE A 150 17.55 -18.15 3.90
N GLU A 151 18.64 -18.69 4.45
CA GLU A 151 19.45 -18.02 5.47
C GLU A 151 20.07 -16.72 4.93
N ALA A 152 20.51 -16.70 3.67
CA ALA A 152 20.99 -15.48 3.02
C ALA A 152 19.89 -14.42 2.88
N ILE A 153 18.70 -14.80 2.40
CA ILE A 153 17.54 -13.89 2.28
C ILE A 153 17.15 -13.36 3.65
N ASN A 154 17.12 -14.21 4.68
CA ASN A 154 16.81 -13.81 6.05
C ASN A 154 17.87 -12.85 6.64
N ALA A 155 19.15 -13.05 6.33
CA ALA A 155 20.21 -12.14 6.75
C ALA A 155 20.11 -10.77 6.05
N PHE A 156 19.78 -10.74 4.75
CA PHE A 156 19.48 -9.48 4.04
C PHE A 156 18.21 -8.80 4.57
N PHE A 157 17.19 -9.57 4.94
CA PHE A 157 15.97 -9.04 5.57
C PHE A 157 16.28 -8.32 6.89
N LYS A 158 17.22 -8.85 7.69
CA LYS A 158 17.67 -8.28 8.96
C LYS A 158 18.45 -6.97 8.85
N VAL A 159 18.82 -6.53 7.65
CA VAL A 159 19.45 -5.21 7.42
C VAL A 159 18.54 -4.08 7.90
N ILE A 160 17.22 -4.23 7.76
CA ILE A 160 16.24 -3.23 8.21
C ILE A 160 15.23 -3.77 9.22
N HIS A 161 15.01 -5.09 9.28
CA HIS A 161 14.02 -5.71 10.16
C HIS A 161 14.68 -6.29 11.42
N PRO A 162 14.15 -6.02 12.63
CA PRO A 162 14.75 -6.49 13.88
C PRO A 162 14.40 -7.95 14.25
N GLY A 163 13.86 -8.75 13.33
CA GLY A 163 13.41 -10.12 13.62
C GLY A 163 13.49 -11.05 12.41
N GLU A 164 13.21 -12.32 12.64
CA GLU A 164 13.22 -13.37 11.61
C GLU A 164 12.12 -13.16 10.56
N ILE A 165 12.46 -13.33 9.27
CA ILE A 165 11.55 -13.16 8.12
C ILE A 165 10.24 -13.94 8.23
N VAL A 166 10.26 -15.10 8.91
CA VAL A 166 9.09 -15.97 9.09
C VAL A 166 8.03 -15.38 10.02
N HIS A 167 8.42 -14.48 10.93
CA HIS A 167 7.50 -13.85 11.88
C HIS A 167 6.74 -12.66 11.27
N TYR A 168 7.10 -12.25 10.06
CA TYR A 168 6.50 -11.13 9.36
C TYR A 168 5.40 -11.60 8.40
N VAL A 169 4.43 -10.72 8.18
CA VAL A 169 3.39 -10.88 7.16
C VAL A 169 4.02 -11.20 5.80
N PRO A 170 3.39 -12.06 4.97
CA PRO A 170 3.98 -12.47 3.69
C PRO A 170 4.40 -11.30 2.78
N ALA A 171 3.64 -10.19 2.79
CA ALA A 171 3.93 -9.01 1.99
C ALA A 171 5.27 -8.32 2.31
N ARG A 172 5.85 -8.54 3.50
CA ARG A 172 7.13 -7.94 3.91
C ARG A 172 8.34 -8.79 3.57
N ARG A 173 8.15 -10.09 3.29
CA ARG A 173 9.25 -11.02 3.02
C ARG A 173 10.06 -10.61 1.77
N TYR A 174 9.46 -9.84 0.86
CA TYR A 174 10.15 -9.25 -0.28
C TYR A 174 11.31 -8.33 0.11
N ASP A 175 11.27 -7.72 1.29
CA ASP A 175 12.30 -6.78 1.74
C ASP A 175 13.69 -7.45 1.83
N GLY A 176 13.74 -8.78 2.02
CA GLY A 176 15.00 -9.55 2.00
C GLY A 176 15.66 -9.71 0.63
N LEU A 177 14.99 -9.26 -0.45
CA LEU A 177 15.55 -9.22 -1.81
C LEU A 177 15.85 -7.79 -2.29
N ILE A 178 15.54 -6.78 -1.48
CA ILE A 178 15.74 -5.38 -1.84
C ILE A 178 17.15 -4.94 -1.46
N THR A 179 17.80 -4.24 -2.38
CA THR A 179 19.09 -3.60 -2.08
C THR A 179 18.85 -2.25 -1.42
N HIS A 180 19.16 -2.14 -0.13
CA HIS A 180 19.07 -0.87 0.60
C HIS A 180 20.27 0.02 0.31
N ARG A 181 20.04 1.29 -0.01
CA ARG A 181 21.11 2.27 -0.19
C ARG A 181 21.50 2.86 1.17
N ILE A 182 22.76 2.74 1.53
CA ILE A 182 23.29 3.34 2.76
C ILE A 182 23.55 4.82 2.47
N SER A 183 22.69 5.68 3.02
CA SER A 183 22.80 7.13 2.88
C SER A 183 22.77 7.77 4.26
N ASN A 184 23.62 8.77 4.49
CA ASN A 184 23.78 9.44 5.77
C ASN A 184 23.95 10.95 5.56
N PHE A 185 23.46 11.76 6.49
CA PHE A 185 23.81 13.18 6.54
C PHE A 185 25.13 13.35 7.28
N LYS A 186 26.02 14.23 6.80
CA LYS A 186 27.26 14.57 7.53
C LYS A 186 26.99 15.11 8.93
N GLN A 187 25.89 15.84 9.11
CA GLN A 187 25.45 16.40 10.39
C GLN A 187 24.62 15.41 11.22
N GLY A 188 24.27 14.25 10.66
CA GLY A 188 23.41 13.25 11.26
C GLY A 188 21.92 13.58 11.24
N ASN A 189 21.12 12.60 11.63
CA ASN A 189 19.67 12.63 11.62
C ASN A 189 19.08 13.48 12.76
N GLU A 190 19.86 13.82 13.79
CA GLU A 190 19.43 14.75 14.85
C GLU A 190 19.01 16.12 14.31
N THR A 191 19.51 16.51 13.13
CA THR A 191 19.08 17.72 12.42
C THR A 191 17.57 17.77 12.19
N LEU A 192 16.93 16.61 11.97
CA LEU A 192 15.48 16.50 11.85
C LEU A 192 14.77 16.80 13.16
N ILE A 193 15.34 16.35 14.29
CA ILE A 193 14.79 16.60 15.63
C ILE A 193 14.87 18.10 15.95
N ASN A 194 16.03 18.72 15.70
CA ASN A 194 16.22 20.15 15.89
C ASN A 194 15.23 20.96 15.05
N ALA A 195 15.06 20.60 13.77
CA ALA A 195 14.11 21.27 12.88
C ALA A 195 12.66 21.16 13.38
N PHE A 196 12.23 20.01 13.91
CA PHE A 196 10.93 19.92 14.56
C PHE A 196 10.83 20.85 15.77
N VAL A 197 11.82 20.83 16.68
CA VAL A 197 11.81 21.64 17.90
C VAL A 197 11.74 23.14 17.58
N GLU A 198 12.45 23.59 16.54
CA GLU A 198 12.42 24.98 16.07
C GLU A 198 11.07 25.40 15.48
N ASN A 199 10.28 24.45 14.98
CA ASN A 199 9.01 24.70 14.29
C ASN A 199 7.76 24.37 15.13
N ILE A 200 7.91 24.02 16.41
CA ILE A 200 6.78 23.76 17.31
C ILE A 200 6.62 24.85 18.38
N SER A 201 5.38 25.08 18.80
CA SER A 201 5.02 25.93 19.94
C SER A 201 4.44 25.06 21.06
N ALA A 202 5.31 24.45 21.86
CA ALA A 202 4.92 23.56 22.96
C ALA A 202 5.81 23.74 24.19
N ASP A 203 5.23 23.53 25.39
CA ASP A 203 6.01 23.34 26.60
C ASP A 203 6.61 21.93 26.58
N ILE A 204 7.91 21.76 26.86
CA ILE A 204 8.59 20.45 26.82
C ILE A 204 9.17 20.12 28.21
N CYS A 205 8.84 18.94 28.74
CA CYS A 205 9.30 18.41 30.02
C CYS A 205 10.10 17.13 29.78
N THR A 206 11.43 17.21 29.88
CA THR A 206 12.34 16.06 29.85
C THR A 206 12.56 15.48 31.25
N SER A 207 13.00 14.23 31.32
CA SER A 207 13.15 13.48 32.58
C SER A 207 11.83 13.39 33.37
N CYS A 208 10.71 13.28 32.64
CA CYS A 208 9.36 13.26 33.17
C CYS A 208 8.69 11.94 32.75
N ASN A 209 8.57 10.98 33.67
CA ASN A 209 7.97 9.68 33.39
C ASN A 209 6.46 9.72 33.71
N VAL A 210 5.61 9.69 32.68
CA VAL A 210 4.16 9.62 32.85
C VAL A 210 3.79 8.25 33.42
N SER A 211 3.15 8.23 34.58
CA SER A 211 2.85 7.00 35.33
C SER A 211 1.41 6.51 35.14
N SER A 212 0.46 7.42 34.88
CA SER A 212 -0.95 7.03 34.69
C SER A 212 -1.76 8.08 33.95
N LEU A 213 -2.79 7.60 33.23
CA LEU A 213 -3.87 8.40 32.66
C LEU A 213 -5.19 8.01 33.31
N SER A 214 -6.03 8.99 33.61
CA SER A 214 -7.39 8.75 34.11
C SER A 214 -8.39 9.77 33.56
N PRO A 215 -9.66 9.39 33.32
CA PRO A 215 -10.71 10.34 32.96
C PRO A 215 -10.87 11.41 34.05
N PHE A 216 -11.04 12.67 33.68
CA PHE A 216 -11.27 13.76 34.63
C PHE A 216 -12.21 14.82 34.05
N GLU A 217 -13.43 14.91 34.59
CA GLU A 217 -14.49 15.84 34.13
C GLU A 217 -14.61 15.89 32.59
N ASN A 218 -14.17 17.01 31.98
CA ASN A 218 -14.16 17.28 30.55
C ASN A 218 -12.77 17.13 29.91
N GLY A 219 -11.92 16.25 30.45
CA GLY A 219 -10.55 16.03 30.00
C GLY A 219 -9.96 14.71 30.48
N VAL A 220 -8.64 14.65 30.46
CA VAL A 220 -7.82 13.54 30.93
C VAL A 220 -6.83 14.09 31.95
N LYS A 221 -6.78 13.46 33.11
CA LYS A 221 -5.75 13.70 34.11
C LYS A 221 -4.52 12.85 33.78
N VAL A 222 -3.36 13.50 33.76
CA VAL A 222 -2.06 12.90 33.50
C VAL A 222 -1.22 13.02 34.77
N ASP A 223 -0.83 11.89 35.35
CA ASP A 223 0.10 11.85 36.48
C ASP A 223 1.49 11.46 35.97
N TRP A 224 2.53 12.12 36.48
CA TRP A 224 3.92 11.81 36.15
C TRP A 224 4.85 11.94 37.35
N ILE A 225 6.05 11.38 37.20
CA ILE A 225 7.12 11.42 38.18
C ILE A 225 8.29 12.19 37.58
N LYS A 226 8.82 13.15 38.33
CA LYS A 226 10.07 13.84 38.02
C LYS A 226 10.90 13.90 39.30
N GLU A 227 12.13 13.39 39.26
CA GLU A 227 13.03 13.36 40.44
C GLU A 227 12.34 12.78 41.69
N ASP A 228 11.63 11.66 41.52
CA ASP A 228 10.83 10.96 42.55
C ASP A 228 9.62 11.75 43.11
N VAL A 229 9.35 12.94 42.60
CA VAL A 229 8.18 13.74 42.95
C VAL A 229 7.02 13.44 42.00
N LYS A 230 5.88 13.03 42.57
CA LYS A 230 4.62 12.85 41.82
C LYS A 230 3.96 14.21 41.55
N MET A 231 3.62 14.44 40.30
CA MET A 231 2.93 15.65 39.82
C MET A 231 1.73 15.27 38.95
N CYS A 232 0.81 16.21 38.72
CA CYS A 232 -0.36 16.00 37.89
C CYS A 232 -0.76 17.24 37.08
N ALA A 233 -1.42 17.00 35.95
CA ALA A 233 -1.93 18.02 35.04
C ALA A 233 -3.21 17.53 34.36
N ILE A 234 -3.99 18.46 33.84
CA ILE A 234 -5.24 18.19 33.14
C ILE A 234 -5.13 18.70 31.70
N SER A 235 -5.58 17.90 30.76
CA SER A 235 -5.66 18.25 29.34
C SER A 235 -7.00 17.86 28.74
N ASP A 236 -7.45 18.56 27.71
CA ASP A 236 -8.67 18.19 27.01
C ASP A 236 -8.49 16.89 26.19
N ARG A 237 -7.28 16.66 25.66
CA ARG A 237 -6.87 15.50 24.84
C ARG A 237 -5.46 15.00 25.18
N VAL A 238 -5.18 13.72 24.90
CA VAL A 238 -3.86 13.11 25.07
C VAL A 238 -3.46 12.33 23.82
N ILE A 239 -2.23 12.50 23.36
CA ILE A 239 -1.59 11.65 22.36
C ILE A 239 -0.51 10.81 23.04
N LEU A 240 -0.61 9.50 22.92
CA LEU A 240 0.39 8.56 23.41
C LEU A 240 1.34 8.22 22.26
N ALA A 241 2.51 8.85 22.24
CA ALA A 241 3.58 8.63 21.26
C ALA A 241 4.73 7.76 21.83
N THR A 242 4.43 6.96 22.85
CA THR A 242 5.35 6.00 23.48
C THR A 242 5.40 4.70 22.66
N PRO A 243 6.36 3.78 22.90
CA PRO A 243 6.26 2.43 22.35
C PRO A 243 5.00 1.70 22.88
N ALA A 244 4.62 0.62 22.18
CA ALA A 244 3.31 -0.01 22.37
C ALA A 244 3.11 -0.59 23.80
N MET A 245 4.18 -1.08 24.44
CA MET A 245 4.09 -1.66 25.77
C MET A 245 3.80 -0.60 26.84
N GLU A 246 4.46 0.54 26.76
CA GLU A 246 4.26 1.69 27.63
C GLU A 246 2.87 2.29 27.40
N ALA A 247 2.44 2.40 26.14
CA ALA A 247 1.09 2.85 25.81
C ALA A 247 0.04 1.93 26.45
N LYS A 248 0.24 0.60 26.39
CA LYS A 248 -0.65 -0.41 26.99
C LYS A 248 -0.76 -0.23 28.51
N GLN A 249 0.36 0.00 29.19
CA GLN A 249 0.37 0.23 30.64
C GLN A 249 -0.42 1.49 31.00
N LEU A 250 -0.26 2.57 30.24
CA LEU A 250 -0.94 3.85 30.49
C LEU A 250 -2.45 3.80 30.26
N ILE A 251 -2.93 2.90 29.38
CA ILE A 251 -4.36 2.77 29.05
C ILE A 251 -5.04 1.55 29.69
N ASN A 252 -4.39 0.83 30.61
CA ASN A 252 -4.91 -0.43 31.16
C ASN A 252 -6.32 -0.30 31.81
N GLY A 253 -6.72 0.90 32.22
CA GLY A 253 -8.07 1.19 32.74
C GLY A 253 -9.13 1.53 31.69
N PHE A 254 -8.80 1.47 30.39
CA PHE A 254 -9.70 1.84 29.29
C PHE A 254 -10.08 0.60 28.46
N GLU A 255 -11.34 0.17 28.51
CA GLU A 255 -11.84 -0.92 27.66
C GLU A 255 -11.96 -0.45 26.21
N SER A 256 -11.06 -0.89 25.33
CA SER A 256 -11.04 -0.50 23.92
C SER A 256 -10.38 -1.55 23.02
N ALA A 257 -10.65 -1.50 21.71
CA ALA A 257 -9.96 -2.29 20.70
C ALA A 257 -8.43 -2.04 20.69
N SER A 258 -8.00 -0.92 21.27
CA SER A 258 -6.58 -0.55 21.39
C SER A 258 -5.81 -1.51 22.30
N LEU A 259 -6.38 -1.96 23.42
CA LEU A 259 -5.70 -2.92 24.31
C LEU A 259 -5.45 -4.26 23.60
N VAL A 260 -6.43 -4.75 22.84
CA VAL A 260 -6.30 -5.99 22.06
C VAL A 260 -5.25 -5.87 20.97
N PHE A 261 -5.13 -4.69 20.36
CA PHE A 261 -4.10 -4.41 19.36
C PHE A 261 -2.71 -4.37 20.00
N LEU A 262 -2.55 -3.56 21.06
CA LEU A 262 -1.27 -3.39 21.76
C LEU A 262 -0.74 -4.69 22.37
N ASP A 263 -1.62 -5.57 22.86
CA ASP A 263 -1.26 -6.88 23.40
C ASP A 263 -0.54 -7.78 22.38
N LYS A 264 -0.83 -7.59 21.10
CA LYS A 264 -0.28 -8.41 20.01
C LYS A 264 0.99 -7.82 19.40
N ILE A 265 1.34 -6.58 19.73
CA ILE A 265 2.55 -5.94 19.23
C ILE A 265 3.77 -6.50 19.95
N VAL A 266 4.66 -7.11 19.18
CA VAL A 266 5.95 -7.64 19.65
C VAL A 266 7.06 -6.79 19.05
N TYR A 267 8.08 -6.48 19.82
CA TYR A 267 9.27 -5.77 19.34
C TYR A 267 10.47 -6.72 19.22
N GLY A 268 11.28 -6.52 18.19
CA GLY A 268 12.61 -7.11 18.12
C GLY A 268 13.62 -6.28 18.93
N ALA A 269 14.52 -6.97 19.64
CA ALA A 269 15.66 -6.37 20.29
C ALA A 269 16.84 -6.22 19.31
N GLY A 270 17.76 -5.31 19.62
CA GLY A 270 18.97 -5.14 18.83
C GLY A 270 20.09 -4.44 19.58
N ILE A 271 21.31 -4.69 19.14
CA ILE A 271 22.54 -4.05 19.60
C ILE A 271 23.18 -3.41 18.37
N VAL A 272 23.43 -2.11 18.48
CA VAL A 272 24.19 -1.33 17.49
C VAL A 272 25.55 -1.06 18.10
N MET A 273 26.62 -1.45 17.39
CA MET A 273 27.98 -1.05 17.74
C MET A 273 28.59 -0.30 16.57
N VAL A 274 29.07 0.91 16.82
CA VAL A 274 29.80 1.71 15.84
C VAL A 274 31.28 1.72 16.20
N MET A 275 32.15 1.54 15.22
CA MET A 275 33.60 1.63 15.36
C MET A 275 34.18 2.67 14.42
N GLY A 276 35.04 3.54 14.95
CA GLY A 276 35.94 4.36 14.14
C GLY A 276 37.26 3.63 13.93
N ILE A 277 37.64 3.40 12.68
CA ILE A 277 38.83 2.62 12.32
C ILE A 277 39.78 3.51 11.52
N ARG A 278 41.00 3.74 12.01
CA ARG A 278 42.03 4.51 11.29
C ARG A 278 42.79 3.66 10.28
N ASP A 279 43.24 4.31 9.20
CA ASP A 279 44.19 3.74 8.23
C ASP A 279 43.71 2.37 7.69
N ALA A 280 42.38 2.22 7.53
CA ALA A 280 41.75 0.94 7.22
C ALA A 280 41.96 0.59 5.74
N ASN A 281 42.72 -0.48 5.49
CA ASN A 281 42.90 -1.02 4.15
C ASN A 281 41.90 -2.16 3.89
N LEU A 282 40.64 -1.80 3.70
CA LEU A 282 39.56 -2.74 3.40
C LEU A 282 39.09 -2.59 1.95
N SER A 283 38.77 -3.73 1.32
CA SER A 283 38.01 -3.73 0.08
C SER A 283 36.65 -3.06 0.32
N PRO A 284 36.17 -2.18 -0.57
CA PRO A 284 35.02 -1.36 -0.28
C PRO A 284 33.70 -2.12 -0.49
N TYR A 285 32.83 -2.04 0.51
CA TYR A 285 31.47 -2.60 0.53
C TYR A 285 30.50 -1.56 1.07
N SER A 286 29.22 -1.61 0.66
CA SER A 286 28.16 -0.84 1.32
C SER A 286 27.74 -1.54 2.61
N TYR A 287 27.48 -2.84 2.54
CA TYR A 287 27.27 -3.70 3.69
C TYR A 287 27.52 -5.17 3.36
N ILE A 288 27.85 -5.95 4.38
CA ILE A 288 27.98 -7.40 4.32
C ILE A 288 27.03 -8.00 5.36
N VAL A 289 26.25 -8.99 4.96
CA VAL A 289 25.44 -9.80 5.87
C VAL A 289 26.12 -11.15 6.12
N SER A 290 25.99 -11.66 7.34
CA SER A 290 26.64 -12.91 7.76
C SER A 290 25.63 -13.86 8.41
N PRO A 291 24.92 -14.66 7.61
CA PRO A 291 24.09 -15.74 8.13
C PRO A 291 24.89 -16.67 9.05
N ASN A 292 24.22 -17.25 10.06
CA ASN A 292 24.82 -18.18 11.02
C ASN A 292 25.96 -17.60 11.90
N ARG A 293 26.13 -16.27 11.93
CA ARG A 293 27.05 -15.56 12.84
C ARG A 293 26.27 -14.65 13.79
N GLN A 294 26.89 -14.27 14.91
CA GLN A 294 26.26 -13.37 15.89
C GLN A 294 26.08 -11.97 15.33
N VAL A 295 27.05 -11.42 14.60
CA VAL A 295 26.84 -10.14 13.91
C VAL A 295 26.05 -10.41 12.64
N ASN A 296 24.87 -9.80 12.52
CA ASN A 296 24.00 -10.04 11.38
C ASN A 296 24.39 -9.19 10.18
N THR A 297 24.77 -7.92 10.41
CA THR A 297 25.10 -6.97 9.35
C THR A 297 26.26 -6.07 9.74
N PHE A 298 27.20 -5.90 8.82
CA PHE A 298 28.26 -4.91 8.87
C PHE A 298 27.99 -3.86 7.81
N ILE A 299 27.81 -2.60 8.21
CA ILE A 299 27.55 -1.47 7.33
C ILE A 299 28.78 -0.57 7.35
N PHE A 300 29.33 -0.27 6.18
CA PHE A 300 30.57 0.49 6.07
C PHE A 300 30.25 1.90 5.59
N HIS A 301 30.90 2.88 6.19
CA HIS A 301 30.82 4.28 5.80
C HIS A 301 32.22 4.77 5.45
N HIS A 302 32.56 4.69 4.17
CA HIS A 302 33.86 5.09 3.63
C HIS A 302 33.92 6.59 3.37
N LYS A 303 32.78 7.20 3.04
CA LYS A 303 32.71 8.57 2.51
C LYS A 303 32.31 9.61 3.55
N LEU A 304 32.03 9.22 4.79
CA LEU A 304 31.64 10.15 5.84
C LEU A 304 32.80 11.00 6.39
N ASN A 305 34.02 10.87 5.84
CA ASN A 305 35.24 11.33 6.50
C ASN A 305 35.93 12.56 5.90
N LEU A 306 36.62 13.26 6.81
CA LEU A 306 37.59 14.34 6.62
C LEU A 306 39.03 13.90 6.97
N SER A 307 39.24 12.62 7.32
CA SER A 307 40.51 11.99 7.73
C SER A 307 40.59 10.55 7.22
N ASP A 308 41.78 9.92 7.22
CA ASP A 308 42.06 8.54 6.75
C ASP A 308 41.40 7.40 7.58
N ALA A 309 40.28 7.68 8.26
CA ALA A 309 39.50 6.68 8.99
C ALA A 309 38.39 6.08 8.11
N ILE A 310 37.66 5.10 8.62
CA ILE A 310 36.33 4.66 8.17
C ILE A 310 35.44 4.46 9.39
N LEU A 311 34.11 4.55 9.20
CA LEU A 311 33.13 4.16 10.20
C LEU A 311 32.53 2.80 9.85
N LEU A 312 32.44 1.90 10.83
CA LEU A 312 31.81 0.59 10.71
C LEU A 312 30.66 0.48 11.70
N THR A 313 29.45 0.22 11.21
CA THR A 313 28.28 -0.06 12.05
C THR A 313 27.99 -1.56 12.01
N ALA A 314 28.15 -2.23 13.14
CA ALA A 314 27.77 -3.63 13.33
C ALA A 314 26.38 -3.71 13.96
N TYR A 315 25.49 -4.46 13.32
CA TYR A 315 24.12 -4.65 13.75
C TYR A 315 23.86 -6.11 14.14
N ILE A 316 23.36 -6.27 15.36
CA ILE A 316 23.03 -7.56 15.96
C ILE A 316 21.55 -7.46 16.38
N VAL A 317 20.67 -8.26 15.80
CA VAL A 317 19.22 -8.21 16.00
C VAL A 317 18.64 -9.60 16.27
N ALA A 318 17.34 -9.64 16.53
CA ALA A 318 16.61 -10.87 16.77
C ALA A 318 17.24 -11.70 17.91
N ASP A 319 17.28 -13.02 17.74
CA ASP A 319 17.80 -13.93 18.77
C ASP A 319 19.29 -13.71 19.07
N ASP A 320 20.06 -13.18 18.11
CA ASP A 320 21.49 -12.92 18.32
C ASP A 320 21.72 -11.74 19.26
N ALA A 321 20.83 -10.73 19.25
CA ALA A 321 20.87 -9.65 20.22
C ALA A 321 20.68 -10.16 21.66
N CYS A 322 19.76 -11.10 21.85
CA CYS A 322 19.51 -11.73 23.15
C CYS A 322 20.74 -12.51 23.64
N LYS A 323 21.42 -13.25 22.75
CA LYS A 323 22.65 -14.00 23.08
C LYS A 323 23.80 -13.07 23.47
N CYS A 324 23.88 -11.89 22.86
CA CYS A 324 24.94 -10.92 23.09
C CYS A 324 24.61 -9.86 24.16
N TRP A 325 23.40 -9.87 24.74
CA TRP A 325 22.88 -8.77 25.55
C TRP A 325 23.78 -8.39 26.74
N ASN A 326 24.26 -9.41 27.46
CA ASN A 326 25.06 -9.25 28.68
C ASN A 326 26.57 -9.26 28.44
N ILE A 327 27.02 -9.34 27.18
CA ILE A 327 28.44 -9.22 26.82
C ILE A 327 28.83 -7.75 26.99
N ASN A 328 29.98 -7.48 27.63
CA ASN A 328 30.45 -6.09 27.79
C ASN A 328 30.99 -5.52 26.46
N ASP A 329 31.06 -4.19 26.36
CA ASP A 329 31.36 -3.51 25.09
C ASP A 329 32.74 -3.87 24.52
N LYS A 330 33.74 -4.14 25.37
CA LYS A 330 35.07 -4.56 24.92
C LYS A 330 35.06 -5.97 24.32
N GLN A 331 34.40 -6.91 24.99
CA GLN A 331 34.24 -8.27 24.48
C GLN A 331 33.41 -8.27 23.19
N LEU A 332 32.38 -7.42 23.12
CA LEU A 332 31.57 -7.25 21.92
C LEU A 332 32.40 -6.66 20.78
N SER A 333 33.27 -5.68 21.04
CA SER A 333 34.16 -5.11 20.02
C SER A 333 35.15 -6.16 19.49
N ASP A 334 35.68 -7.02 20.35
CA ASP A 334 36.60 -8.09 19.95
C ASP A 334 35.89 -9.12 19.07
N MET A 335 34.64 -9.46 19.40
CA MET A 335 33.81 -10.36 18.59
C MET A 335 33.52 -9.76 17.21
N VAL A 336 33.11 -8.48 17.15
CA VAL A 336 32.82 -7.76 15.90
C VAL A 336 34.07 -7.71 15.02
N LEU A 337 35.23 -7.36 15.60
CA LEU A 337 36.50 -7.33 14.88
C LEU A 337 36.93 -8.71 14.38
N SER A 338 36.79 -9.74 15.22
CA SER A 338 37.08 -11.12 14.84
C SER A 338 36.24 -11.55 13.64
N GLN A 339 34.92 -11.32 13.66
CA GLN A 339 34.02 -11.71 12.57
C GLN A 339 34.23 -10.88 11.30
N LEU A 340 34.55 -9.59 11.42
CA LEU A 340 34.92 -8.75 10.27
C LEU A 340 36.13 -9.34 9.53
N ASN A 341 37.17 -9.75 10.27
CA ASN A 341 38.39 -10.30 9.69
C ASN A 341 38.17 -11.67 9.02
N GLU A 342 37.12 -12.42 9.35
CA GLU A 342 36.78 -13.68 8.66
C GLU A 342 36.40 -13.47 7.20
N PHE A 343 35.92 -12.28 6.83
CA PHE A 343 35.51 -11.96 5.46
C PHE A 343 36.69 -11.89 4.49
N ASN A 344 37.93 -11.81 4.98
CA ASN A 344 39.15 -11.69 4.19
C ASN A 344 39.12 -10.51 3.18
N ILE A 345 38.46 -9.40 3.56
CA ILE A 345 38.41 -8.17 2.76
C ILE A 345 39.54 -7.20 3.08
N GLY A 346 40.46 -7.60 3.95
CA GLY A 346 41.52 -6.81 4.57
C GLY A 346 41.67 -7.23 6.03
N THR A 347 42.72 -6.77 6.71
CA THR A 347 42.97 -7.09 8.13
C THR A 347 42.92 -5.82 8.95
N ILE A 348 42.05 -5.79 9.95
CA ILE A 348 42.03 -4.72 10.96
C ILE A 348 42.54 -5.27 12.29
N THR A 349 43.44 -4.52 12.92
CA THR A 349 43.97 -4.82 14.25
C THR A 349 43.39 -3.89 15.30
N SER A 350 43.44 -4.29 16.57
CA SER A 350 42.83 -3.51 17.67
C SER A 350 43.43 -2.12 17.87
N ASP A 351 44.70 -1.91 17.47
CA ASP A 351 45.37 -0.60 17.51
C ASP A 351 44.87 0.39 16.45
N GLN A 352 44.16 -0.10 15.43
CA GLN A 352 43.47 0.74 14.44
C GLN A 352 42.09 1.19 14.91
N ILE A 353 41.58 0.68 16.02
CA ILE A 353 40.28 1.12 16.56
C ILE A 353 40.50 2.40 17.36
N ILE A 354 39.99 3.52 16.84
CA ILE A 354 40.07 4.83 17.52
C ILE A 354 39.05 4.87 18.67
N PHE A 355 37.84 4.39 18.40
CA PHE A 355 36.77 4.27 19.39
C PHE A 355 35.76 3.19 18.97
N TYR A 356 34.99 2.72 19.93
CA TYR A 356 33.73 2.04 19.70
C TYR A 356 32.64 2.62 20.61
N ASP A 357 31.40 2.62 20.15
CA ASP A 357 30.23 3.08 20.90
C ASP A 357 29.09 2.09 20.70
N THR A 358 28.41 1.72 21.78
CA THR A 358 27.42 0.63 21.78
C THR A 358 26.10 1.11 22.35
N TYR A 359 25.01 0.80 21.64
CA TYR A 359 23.66 1.01 22.14
C TYR A 359 22.86 -0.29 22.09
N ARG A 360 22.18 -0.61 23.19
CA ARG A 360 21.33 -1.81 23.32
C ARG A 360 19.86 -1.37 23.33
N TRP A 361 19.15 -1.66 22.26
CA TRP A 361 17.74 -1.37 22.07
C TRP A 361 16.87 -2.56 22.47
N PRO A 362 16.17 -2.51 23.61
CA PRO A 362 15.24 -3.59 23.96
C PRO A 362 14.09 -3.68 22.96
N HIS A 363 13.76 -2.54 22.33
CA HIS A 363 12.63 -2.37 21.42
C HIS A 363 13.03 -1.56 20.18
N VAL A 364 13.85 -2.16 19.30
CA VAL A 364 14.29 -1.52 18.04
C VAL A 364 13.09 -1.16 17.17
N GLY A 365 12.20 -2.12 16.92
CA GLY A 365 11.07 -1.96 16.02
C GLY A 365 10.08 -3.12 16.16
N PRO A 366 8.80 -2.89 15.81
CA PRO A 366 7.76 -3.91 15.87
C PRO A 366 8.00 -5.01 14.82
N ILE A 367 7.79 -6.25 15.23
CA ILE A 367 7.63 -7.39 14.34
C ILE A 367 6.25 -7.27 13.67
N ILE A 368 6.24 -7.12 12.34
CA ILE A 368 5.00 -6.90 11.57
C ILE A 368 4.29 -8.24 11.36
N SER A 369 3.72 -8.80 12.42
CA SER A 369 3.08 -10.12 12.40
C SER A 369 1.63 -10.08 11.89
N GLU A 370 1.17 -11.17 11.28
CA GLU A 370 -0.25 -11.31 10.94
C GLU A 370 -1.14 -11.20 12.19
N THR A 371 -0.70 -11.77 13.32
CA THR A 371 -1.44 -11.72 14.58
C THR A 371 -1.78 -10.29 14.99
N ALA A 372 -0.80 -9.38 14.92
CA ALA A 372 -0.99 -7.98 15.27
C ALA A 372 -1.77 -7.20 14.19
N TYR A 373 -1.41 -7.38 12.92
CA TYR A 373 -1.78 -6.42 11.87
C TYR A 373 -2.89 -6.90 10.91
N LYS A 374 -3.31 -8.17 10.96
CA LYS A 374 -4.36 -8.71 10.07
C LYS A 374 -5.70 -7.98 10.20
N ASN A 375 -6.05 -7.58 11.43
CA ASN A 375 -7.30 -6.87 11.73
C ASN A 375 -7.06 -5.41 12.15
N PHE A 376 -5.90 -4.84 11.80
CA PHE A 376 -5.58 -3.46 12.13
C PHE A 376 -6.61 -2.50 11.51
N SER A 377 -7.10 -1.56 12.32
CA SER A 377 -7.99 -0.49 11.87
C SER A 377 -7.73 0.79 12.66
N LYS A 378 -8.17 1.94 12.15
CA LYS A 378 -8.05 3.22 12.86
C LYS A 378 -8.75 3.22 14.23
N ALA A 379 -9.73 2.35 14.44
CA ALA A 379 -10.39 2.19 15.74
C ALA A 379 -9.42 1.67 16.82
N CYS A 380 -8.40 0.89 16.44
CA CYS A 380 -7.35 0.42 17.35
C CYS A 380 -6.45 1.55 17.87
N LEU A 381 -6.53 2.75 17.27
CA LEU A 381 -5.73 3.91 17.65
C LEU A 381 -6.45 4.82 18.65
N ARG A 382 -7.69 4.50 19.04
CA ARG A 382 -8.50 5.30 19.97
C ARG A 382 -8.82 4.52 21.25
N PRO A 383 -7.96 4.63 22.28
CA PRO A 383 -8.30 4.15 23.61
C PRO A 383 -9.58 4.79 24.19
N SER A 384 -9.84 6.06 23.85
CA SER A 384 -11.09 6.76 24.14
C SER A 384 -11.28 7.92 23.17
N ASP A 385 -12.40 8.66 23.26
CA ASP A 385 -12.62 9.89 22.48
C ASP A 385 -11.58 10.99 22.75
N ARG A 386 -10.83 10.88 23.85
CA ARG A 386 -9.87 11.88 24.30
C ARG A 386 -8.42 11.42 24.24
N ILE A 387 -8.18 10.15 23.95
CA ILE A 387 -6.84 9.56 23.93
C ILE A 387 -6.62 8.91 22.57
N VAL A 388 -5.51 9.23 21.91
CA VAL A 388 -5.12 8.64 20.63
C VAL A 388 -3.71 8.08 20.72
N LEU A 389 -3.49 6.92 20.11
CA LEU A 389 -2.17 6.32 19.95
C LEU A 389 -1.45 6.93 18.75
N ALA A 390 -0.17 7.21 18.91
CA ALA A 390 0.78 7.57 17.87
C ALA A 390 2.06 6.77 18.07
N GLY A 391 2.87 6.66 17.04
CA GLY A 391 4.07 5.84 17.06
C GLY A 391 4.19 5.06 15.77
N ASP A 392 5.42 4.67 15.46
CA ASP A 392 5.77 4.01 14.21
C ASP A 392 4.92 2.73 13.98
N TYR A 393 4.68 1.95 15.03
CA TYR A 393 3.79 0.77 15.09
C TYR A 393 2.30 1.04 14.79
N THR A 394 1.86 2.29 14.73
CA THR A 394 0.48 2.66 14.42
C THR A 394 0.26 3.00 12.94
N PHE A 395 1.32 3.04 12.13
CA PHE A 395 1.25 3.43 10.72
C PHE A 395 1.27 2.21 9.79
N TRP A 396 0.16 1.46 9.74
CA TRP A 396 0.07 0.22 8.97
C TRP A 396 -0.96 0.25 7.84
N ASN A 397 -0.54 -0.24 6.67
CA ASN A 397 -1.38 -0.94 5.69
C ASN A 397 -0.51 -1.93 4.91
N GLN A 398 -1.12 -2.80 4.09
CA GLN A 398 -0.39 -3.85 3.35
C GLN A 398 0.77 -3.33 2.48
N LYS A 399 0.78 -2.03 2.10
CA LYS A 399 1.84 -1.40 1.30
C LYS A 399 2.88 -0.66 2.15
N GLN A 400 2.56 -0.24 3.38
CA GLN A 400 3.42 0.61 4.22
C GLN A 400 4.08 -0.12 5.39
N MET A 401 5.32 0.25 5.70
CA MET A 401 6.07 -0.33 6.82
C MET A 401 5.72 0.44 8.10
N PRO A 402 5.18 -0.21 9.15
CA PRO A 402 4.75 0.43 10.39
C PRO A 402 5.95 0.56 11.35
N TYR A 403 7.10 0.98 10.84
CA TYR A 403 8.23 1.43 11.63
C TYR A 403 9.20 2.27 10.78
N GLY A 404 10.07 3.01 11.46
CA GLY A 404 11.02 3.94 10.84
C GLY A 404 10.57 5.40 10.90
N MET A 405 11.45 6.31 10.48
CA MET A 405 11.25 7.75 10.67
C MET A 405 10.00 8.28 9.96
N GLN A 406 9.76 7.89 8.70
CA GLN A 406 8.56 8.31 7.95
C GLN A 406 7.27 7.84 8.65
N ALA A 407 7.21 6.57 9.04
CA ALA A 407 6.05 5.99 9.73
C ALA A 407 5.76 6.72 11.05
N ALA A 408 6.81 7.05 11.83
CA ALA A 408 6.67 7.83 13.04
C ALA A 408 6.09 9.23 12.75
N ILE A 409 6.65 9.96 11.77
CA ILE A 409 6.18 11.30 11.39
C ILE A 409 4.71 11.25 10.96
N GLU A 410 4.33 10.33 10.07
CA GLU A 410 2.96 10.21 9.57
C GLU A 410 1.97 9.80 10.67
N SER A 411 2.37 8.90 11.58
CA SER A 411 1.53 8.55 12.73
C SER A 411 1.22 9.74 13.62
N GLY A 412 2.20 10.63 13.84
CA GLY A 412 2.01 11.86 14.60
C GLY A 412 1.02 12.81 13.94
N LYS A 413 1.12 12.98 12.61
CA LYS A 413 0.18 13.80 11.83
C LYS A 413 -1.25 13.27 11.95
N ILE A 414 -1.43 11.96 11.77
CA ILE A 414 -2.72 11.29 11.88
C ILE A 414 -3.30 11.46 13.29
N ALA A 415 -2.48 11.28 14.34
CA ALA A 415 -2.95 11.41 15.71
C ALA A 415 -3.41 12.84 16.05
N ALA A 416 -2.68 13.86 15.58
CA ALA A 416 -3.07 15.26 15.73
C ALA A 416 -4.41 15.57 15.05
N GLN A 417 -4.64 15.07 13.85
CA GLN A 417 -5.92 15.19 13.15
C GLN A 417 -7.05 14.51 13.93
N MET A 418 -6.81 13.28 14.40
CA MET A 418 -7.80 12.50 15.15
C MET A 418 -8.23 13.16 16.46
N ILE A 419 -7.40 13.99 17.11
CA ILE A 419 -7.83 14.72 18.32
C ILE A 419 -8.47 16.08 18.03
N CYS A 420 -8.21 16.69 16.88
CA CYS A 420 -8.73 18.02 16.51
C CYS A 420 -10.11 17.98 15.87
N ASP A 421 -10.39 16.95 15.07
CA ASP A 421 -11.64 16.87 14.31
C ASP A 421 -12.72 16.22 15.19
N PRO A 422 -13.93 16.81 15.33
CA PRO A 422 -15.12 16.08 15.75
C PRO A 422 -15.48 15.12 14.61
N ILE A 423 -14.80 13.99 14.57
CA ILE A 423 -15.01 12.98 13.54
C ILE A 423 -16.33 12.29 13.88
N GLU A 424 -17.43 12.70 13.22
CA GLU A 424 -18.44 11.73 12.77
C GLU A 424 -17.67 10.52 12.31
N ILE A 425 -17.95 9.34 12.88
CA ILE A 425 -17.34 8.08 12.47
C ILE A 425 -17.78 7.80 11.02
N THR A 426 -17.19 8.50 10.07
CA THR A 426 -17.00 8.01 8.72
C THR A 426 -15.79 7.11 8.84
N VAL A 427 -16.09 5.83 9.02
CA VAL A 427 -15.16 4.78 8.65
C VAL A 427 -14.68 5.14 7.25
N SER A 428 -13.46 5.63 7.11
CA SER A 428 -12.79 5.60 5.81
C SER A 428 -12.51 4.12 5.57
N THR A 429 -13.53 3.44 5.06
CA THR A 429 -13.39 2.15 4.41
C THR A 429 -12.71 2.43 3.09
N ARG A 430 -11.39 2.68 3.12
CA ARG A 430 -10.63 2.74 1.86
C ARG A 430 -11.01 1.51 1.07
N PHE A 431 -11.53 1.70 -0.14
CA PHE A 431 -11.96 0.60 -0.97
C PHE A 431 -10.77 -0.36 -1.15
N LEU A 432 -10.95 -1.61 -0.74
CA LEU A 432 -9.94 -2.66 -0.89
C LEU A 432 -10.26 -3.42 -2.18
N PRO A 433 -9.51 -3.19 -3.27
CA PRO A 433 -9.75 -3.93 -4.49
C PRO A 433 -9.46 -5.41 -4.26
N GLU A 434 -10.37 -6.26 -4.70
CA GLU A 434 -10.23 -7.71 -4.77
C GLU A 434 -10.26 -8.20 -6.23
N PRO A 435 -9.72 -9.37 -6.54
CA PRO A 435 -9.89 -9.94 -7.87
C PRO A 435 -11.34 -10.35 -8.08
N LEU A 436 -12.01 -9.79 -9.08
CA LEU A 436 -13.42 -10.02 -9.40
C LEU A 436 -13.65 -11.29 -10.22
N ALA A 437 -12.61 -11.84 -10.85
CA ALA A 437 -12.68 -12.96 -11.75
C ALA A 437 -11.58 -13.99 -11.49
N ILE A 438 -11.71 -15.14 -12.15
CA ILE A 438 -10.71 -16.21 -12.20
C ILE A 438 -10.49 -16.56 -13.66
N SER A 439 -9.23 -16.53 -14.11
CA SER A 439 -8.84 -16.95 -15.45
C SER A 439 -8.22 -18.33 -15.42
N THR A 440 -8.82 -19.26 -16.14
CA THR A 440 -8.22 -20.55 -16.45
C THR A 440 -7.28 -20.39 -17.65
N VAL A 441 -6.00 -20.68 -17.43
CA VAL A 441 -4.94 -20.62 -18.45
C VAL A 441 -4.78 -21.99 -19.07
N ILE A 442 -4.92 -22.05 -20.40
CA ILE A 442 -4.85 -23.27 -21.20
C ILE A 442 -3.77 -23.07 -22.24
N HIS A 443 -2.77 -23.95 -22.26
CA HIS A 443 -1.79 -24.00 -23.33
C HIS A 443 -2.34 -24.85 -24.47
N ILE A 444 -2.30 -24.36 -25.70
CA ILE A 444 -2.74 -25.12 -26.87
C ILE A 444 -1.47 -25.62 -27.58
N SER A 445 -1.20 -26.92 -27.46
CA SER A 445 -0.12 -27.63 -28.15
C SER A 445 -0.68 -28.45 -29.33
N GLU A 446 0.20 -29.09 -30.10
CA GLU A 446 -0.19 -30.02 -31.17
C GLU A 446 -0.99 -31.22 -30.65
N SER A 447 -0.78 -31.62 -29.39
CA SER A 447 -1.50 -32.71 -28.72
C SER A 447 -2.88 -32.29 -28.17
N GLY A 448 -3.23 -31.00 -28.24
CA GLY A 448 -4.52 -30.47 -27.81
C GLY A 448 -4.43 -29.44 -26.67
N PRO A 449 -5.57 -29.05 -26.08
CA PRO A 449 -5.60 -28.08 -24.99
C PRO A 449 -5.15 -28.72 -23.67
N GLU A 450 -4.12 -28.13 -23.06
CA GLU A 450 -3.53 -28.55 -21.79
C GLU A 450 -3.81 -27.49 -20.72
N TYR A 451 -4.53 -27.87 -19.66
CA TYR A 451 -4.73 -27.01 -18.50
C TYR A 451 -3.38 -26.70 -17.85
N GLN A 452 -3.11 -25.42 -17.61
CA GLN A 452 -1.88 -24.97 -16.94
C GLN A 452 -2.16 -24.60 -15.48
N ARG A 453 -3.02 -23.61 -15.27
CA ARG A 453 -3.31 -23.05 -13.94
C ARG A 453 -4.57 -22.19 -13.95
N GLN A 454 -5.04 -21.83 -12.76
CA GLN A 454 -5.96 -20.72 -12.54
C GLN A 454 -5.24 -19.55 -11.90
N ILE A 455 -5.58 -18.35 -12.34
CA ILE A 455 -5.10 -17.10 -11.76
C ILE A 455 -6.30 -16.24 -11.34
N ASN A 456 -6.17 -15.54 -10.22
CA ASN A 456 -7.10 -14.48 -9.87
C ASN A 456 -6.94 -13.33 -10.88
N ASP A 457 -8.04 -12.91 -11.49
CA ASP A 457 -8.08 -11.79 -12.43
C ASP A 457 -8.92 -10.66 -11.80
N GLY A 458 -8.33 -9.46 -11.76
CA GLY A 458 -8.92 -8.29 -11.12
C GLY A 458 -8.84 -7.12 -12.06
N THR A 459 -9.71 -7.07 -13.07
CA THR A 459 -9.72 -5.94 -14.01
C THR A 459 -10.36 -4.74 -13.35
N ILE A 460 -9.68 -3.60 -13.42
CA ILE A 460 -10.21 -2.35 -12.85
C ILE A 460 -11.49 -1.90 -13.56
N ALA A 461 -11.66 -2.31 -14.82
CA ALA A 461 -12.79 -2.01 -15.68
C ALA A 461 -14.13 -2.36 -15.02
N TYR A 462 -14.25 -3.55 -14.44
CA TYR A 462 -15.52 -4.01 -13.86
C TYR A 462 -15.90 -3.27 -12.58
N TYR A 463 -14.96 -2.58 -11.92
CA TYR A 463 -15.30 -1.67 -10.83
C TYR A 463 -16.08 -0.45 -11.29
N GLY A 464 -15.84 0.04 -12.51
CA GLY A 464 -16.69 1.07 -13.12
C GLY A 464 -18.14 0.62 -13.29
N LEU A 465 -18.33 -0.62 -13.77
CA LEU A 465 -19.65 -1.24 -13.88
C LEU A 465 -20.32 -1.40 -12.50
N ILE A 466 -19.58 -1.87 -11.50
CA ILE A 466 -20.08 -2.02 -10.12
C ILE A 466 -20.50 -0.65 -9.57
N LEU A 467 -19.66 0.37 -9.71
CA LEU A 467 -19.94 1.74 -9.26
C LEU A 467 -21.23 2.29 -9.91
N LYS A 468 -21.41 2.05 -11.21
CA LYS A 468 -22.64 2.42 -11.92
C LYS A 468 -23.86 1.70 -11.36
N SER A 469 -23.73 0.40 -11.07
CA SER A 469 -24.84 -0.41 -10.55
C SER A 469 -25.22 -0.06 -9.11
N LYS A 470 -24.23 0.35 -8.31
CA LYS A 470 -24.35 0.67 -6.90
C LYS A 470 -23.34 1.75 -6.53
N PRO A 471 -23.77 3.01 -6.45
CA PRO A 471 -22.88 4.12 -6.09
C PRO A 471 -22.19 3.87 -4.75
N ASP A 472 -20.87 4.03 -4.72
CA ASP A 472 -20.03 3.87 -3.55
C ASP A 472 -18.90 4.90 -3.61
N ILE A 473 -18.82 5.75 -2.58
CA ILE A 473 -17.91 6.90 -2.57
C ILE A 473 -16.44 6.50 -2.42
N GLU A 474 -16.16 5.35 -1.81
CA GLU A 474 -14.79 4.88 -1.61
C GLU A 474 -14.29 4.15 -2.86
N LEU A 475 -15.17 3.42 -3.55
CA LEU A 475 -14.90 2.88 -4.88
C LEU A 475 -14.67 3.99 -5.91
N GLU A 476 -15.48 5.05 -5.86
CA GLU A 476 -15.31 6.25 -6.68
C GLU A 476 -13.92 6.87 -6.47
N LYS A 477 -13.53 7.13 -5.21
CA LYS A 477 -12.20 7.65 -4.87
C LYS A 477 -11.07 6.73 -5.34
N TYR A 478 -11.24 5.42 -5.19
CA TYR A 478 -10.26 4.44 -5.65
C TYR A 478 -10.08 4.52 -7.16
N LEU A 479 -11.17 4.51 -7.94
CA LEU A 479 -11.10 4.61 -9.40
C LEU A 479 -10.44 5.93 -9.85
N VAL A 480 -10.76 7.06 -9.23
CA VAL A 480 -10.10 8.34 -9.53
C VAL A 480 -8.59 8.27 -9.24
N GLY A 481 -8.20 7.63 -8.13
CA GLY A 481 -6.80 7.50 -7.72
C GLY A 481 -5.95 6.57 -8.57
N GLU A 482 -6.56 5.60 -9.26
CA GLU A 482 -5.86 4.63 -10.13
C GLU A 482 -5.80 5.09 -11.60
N SER A 483 -6.24 6.32 -11.90
CA SER A 483 -6.11 6.88 -13.25
C SER A 483 -4.64 7.11 -13.61
N VAL A 484 -4.24 6.64 -14.78
CA VAL A 484 -2.93 6.90 -15.41
C VAL A 484 -3.19 7.77 -16.63
N ASP A 485 -2.80 9.04 -16.55
CA ASP A 485 -2.95 10.01 -17.64
C ASP A 485 -4.40 10.07 -18.17
N GLY A 486 -5.36 10.13 -17.25
CA GLY A 486 -6.79 10.21 -17.58
C GLY A 486 -7.43 8.88 -17.99
N LEU A 487 -6.70 7.77 -18.06
CA LEU A 487 -7.22 6.46 -18.47
C LEU A 487 -6.93 5.37 -17.42
N TRP A 488 -7.42 4.14 -17.63
CA TRP A 488 -7.31 3.05 -16.66
C TRP A 488 -6.67 1.80 -17.27
N PRO A 489 -5.61 1.25 -16.66
CA PRO A 489 -4.94 0.06 -17.16
C PRO A 489 -5.74 -1.20 -16.86
N TYR A 490 -5.65 -2.24 -17.68
CA TYR A 490 -6.36 -3.52 -17.45
C TYR A 490 -6.10 -4.09 -16.03
N GLN A 491 -4.83 -4.07 -15.61
CA GLN A 491 -4.33 -4.38 -14.28
C GLN A 491 -3.10 -3.50 -13.99
N HIS A 492 -2.64 -3.46 -12.73
CA HIS A 492 -1.35 -2.84 -12.38
C HIS A 492 -0.25 -3.44 -13.28
N ASP A 493 0.58 -2.58 -13.89
CA ASP A 493 1.64 -2.93 -14.86
C ASP A 493 1.21 -3.34 -16.29
N TYR A 494 -0.10 -3.30 -16.62
CA TYR A 494 -0.59 -3.48 -18.01
C TYR A 494 -0.88 -2.14 -18.69
N THR A 495 -0.87 -2.14 -20.02
CA THR A 495 -1.22 -0.94 -20.80
C THR A 495 -2.71 -0.62 -20.70
N VAL A 496 -3.07 0.63 -21.01
CA VAL A 496 -4.47 1.09 -21.03
C VAL A 496 -5.19 0.53 -22.25
N THR A 497 -6.46 0.17 -22.10
CA THR A 497 -7.34 -0.19 -23.22
C THR A 497 -8.55 0.74 -23.28
N SER A 498 -9.11 0.91 -24.47
CA SER A 498 -10.27 1.79 -24.66
C SER A 498 -11.51 1.26 -23.93
N LEU A 499 -11.77 -0.05 -23.95
CA LEU A 499 -12.93 -0.65 -23.31
C LEU A 499 -12.84 -0.67 -21.78
N ASP A 500 -11.65 -0.92 -21.22
CA ASP A 500 -11.48 -0.88 -19.77
C ASP A 500 -11.67 0.54 -19.24
N SER A 501 -11.06 1.51 -19.92
CA SER A 501 -11.20 2.92 -19.58
C SER A 501 -12.65 3.38 -19.74
N ALA A 502 -13.33 2.96 -20.81
CA ALA A 502 -14.74 3.28 -21.05
C ALA A 502 -15.66 2.80 -19.91
N LEU A 503 -15.44 1.58 -19.39
CA LEU A 503 -16.22 1.05 -18.27
C LEU A 503 -16.02 1.88 -17.00
N VAL A 504 -14.79 2.28 -16.69
CA VAL A 504 -14.50 3.14 -15.53
C VAL A 504 -15.09 4.54 -15.70
N MET A 505 -14.91 5.14 -16.88
CA MET A 505 -15.46 6.45 -17.22
C MET A 505 -16.99 6.46 -17.09
N GLU A 506 -17.69 5.41 -17.54
CA GLU A 506 -19.13 5.33 -17.37
C GLU A 506 -19.54 5.29 -15.89
N GLY A 507 -18.81 4.52 -15.07
CA GLY A 507 -19.02 4.48 -13.62
C GLY A 507 -18.90 5.87 -12.99
N LEU A 508 -17.83 6.61 -13.30
CA LEU A 508 -17.59 7.95 -12.79
C LEU A 508 -18.58 8.99 -13.36
N LEU A 509 -19.01 8.84 -14.61
CA LEU A 509 -20.04 9.69 -15.22
C LEU A 509 -21.36 9.59 -14.44
N SER A 510 -21.70 8.40 -13.94
CA SER A 510 -22.92 8.18 -13.16
C SER A 510 -22.97 8.95 -11.83
N THR A 511 -21.81 9.35 -11.28
CA THR A 511 -21.73 10.13 -10.03
C THR A 511 -21.83 11.63 -10.24
N ARG A 512 -21.57 12.11 -11.48
CA ARG A 512 -21.58 13.53 -11.90
C ARG A 512 -20.62 14.46 -11.14
N ARG A 513 -19.58 13.94 -10.47
CA ARG A 513 -18.63 14.72 -9.67
C ARG A 513 -17.31 15.05 -10.37
N HIS A 514 -16.99 14.33 -11.46
CA HIS A 514 -15.64 14.32 -12.04
C HIS A 514 -15.59 14.86 -13.48
N ALA A 515 -16.37 15.90 -13.80
CA ALA A 515 -16.50 16.43 -15.15
C ALA A 515 -15.15 16.78 -15.81
N ARG A 516 -14.24 17.47 -15.09
CA ARG A 516 -12.91 17.84 -15.61
C ARG A 516 -12.04 16.63 -15.94
N LEU A 517 -12.07 15.60 -15.09
CA LEU A 517 -11.34 14.36 -15.33
C LEU A 517 -11.91 13.66 -16.57
N LEU A 518 -13.24 13.52 -16.65
CA LEU A 518 -13.91 12.87 -17.78
C LEU A 518 -13.68 13.57 -19.11
N SER A 519 -13.65 14.90 -19.14
CA SER A 519 -13.27 15.66 -20.35
C SER A 519 -11.84 15.34 -20.79
N HIS A 520 -10.88 15.34 -19.85
CA HIS A 520 -9.50 14.98 -20.16
C HIS A 520 -9.37 13.51 -20.60
N SER A 521 -10.07 12.59 -19.95
CA SER A 521 -10.15 11.18 -20.33
C SER A 521 -10.69 10.99 -21.75
N ALA A 522 -11.71 11.76 -22.14
CA ALA A 522 -12.29 11.72 -23.48
C ALA A 522 -11.27 12.15 -24.56
N ASP A 523 -10.49 13.20 -24.31
CA ASP A 523 -9.42 13.63 -25.21
C ASP A 523 -8.37 12.52 -25.38
N ARG A 524 -7.91 11.93 -24.27
CA ARG A 524 -6.91 10.84 -24.28
C ARG A 524 -7.44 9.57 -24.96
N LEU A 525 -8.73 9.26 -24.77
CA LEU A 525 -9.39 8.13 -25.42
C LEU A 525 -9.41 8.31 -26.94
N VAL A 526 -9.73 9.50 -27.44
CA VAL A 526 -9.67 9.82 -28.87
C VAL A 526 -8.23 9.72 -29.37
N GLU A 527 -7.29 10.38 -28.71
CA GLU A 527 -5.89 10.46 -29.14
C GLU A 527 -5.24 9.09 -29.29
N LEU A 528 -5.44 8.19 -28.31
CA LEU A 528 -4.74 6.91 -28.28
C LEU A 528 -5.44 5.80 -29.07
N PHE A 529 -6.77 5.87 -29.25
CA PHE A 529 -7.54 4.72 -29.75
C PHE A 529 -8.42 5.01 -30.97
N TYR A 530 -8.63 6.28 -31.36
CA TYR A 530 -9.45 6.61 -32.53
C TYR A 530 -8.65 6.47 -33.83
N ASN A 531 -9.03 5.51 -34.66
CA ASN A 531 -8.41 5.30 -35.95
C ASN A 531 -9.08 6.17 -37.02
N ASN A 532 -8.34 7.18 -37.51
CA ASN A 532 -8.82 8.13 -38.52
C ASN A 532 -9.07 7.51 -39.91
N ASP A 533 -8.41 6.41 -40.25
CA ASP A 533 -8.55 5.76 -41.56
C ASP A 533 -9.76 4.83 -41.58
N GLU A 534 -9.95 4.06 -40.51
CA GLU A 534 -11.04 3.10 -40.37
C GLU A 534 -12.31 3.72 -39.76
N LYS A 535 -12.24 4.96 -39.25
CA LYS A 535 -13.36 5.73 -38.70
C LYS A 535 -14.03 5.05 -37.50
N GLY A 536 -13.21 4.58 -36.56
CA GLY A 536 -13.70 3.94 -35.34
C GLY A 536 -12.61 3.71 -34.31
N PHE A 537 -12.98 3.15 -33.16
CA PHE A 537 -12.06 2.89 -32.05
C PHE A 537 -11.52 1.46 -32.09
N GLN A 538 -10.23 1.33 -31.80
CA GLN A 538 -9.57 0.06 -31.51
C GLN A 538 -9.41 -0.15 -30.00
N THR A 539 -9.12 -1.39 -29.59
CA THR A 539 -9.03 -1.74 -28.16
C THR A 539 -7.69 -1.36 -27.55
N ILE A 540 -6.60 -1.52 -28.30
CA ILE A 540 -5.23 -1.21 -27.88
C ILE A 540 -4.76 0.11 -28.49
N PRO A 541 -3.77 0.82 -27.91
CA PRO A 541 -3.29 2.09 -28.46
C PRO A 541 -2.77 1.98 -29.90
N LEU A 542 -2.94 3.03 -30.71
CA LEU A 542 -2.56 3.06 -32.14
C LEU A 542 -1.08 2.79 -32.40
N ASN A 543 -0.22 3.14 -31.45
CA ASN A 543 1.22 2.96 -31.50
C ASN A 543 1.72 1.64 -30.89
N GLU A 544 0.82 0.78 -30.40
CA GLU A 544 1.16 -0.49 -29.76
C GLU A 544 0.91 -1.70 -30.67
N LYS A 545 1.72 -2.75 -30.47
CA LYS A 545 1.49 -4.06 -31.09
C LYS A 545 0.82 -5.01 -30.10
N GLY A 546 -0.40 -5.45 -30.43
CA GLY A 546 -1.12 -6.49 -29.70
C GLY A 546 -0.38 -7.83 -29.71
N ARG A 547 -0.63 -8.65 -28.68
CA ARG A 547 0.03 -9.95 -28.45
C ARG A 547 -0.61 -11.11 -29.23
N ALA A 548 -1.54 -10.80 -30.12
CA ALA A 548 -2.13 -11.71 -31.09
C ALA A 548 -2.69 -10.91 -32.28
N PRO A 549 -2.74 -11.48 -33.49
CA PRO A 549 -3.17 -10.73 -34.69
C PRO A 549 -4.57 -10.12 -34.59
N TYR A 550 -5.53 -10.82 -33.95
CA TYR A 550 -6.91 -10.36 -33.83
C TYR A 550 -7.11 -9.18 -32.87
N TRP A 551 -6.09 -8.82 -32.06
CA TRP A 551 -6.14 -7.67 -31.15
C TRP A 551 -6.10 -6.34 -31.91
N GLN A 552 -5.64 -6.38 -33.16
CA GLN A 552 -5.40 -5.20 -33.97
C GLN A 552 -6.65 -4.68 -34.67
N GLY A 553 -6.64 -3.37 -34.94
CA GLY A 553 -7.64 -2.67 -35.74
C GLY A 553 -8.95 -2.38 -35.01
N VAL A 554 -9.85 -1.70 -35.71
CA VAL A 554 -11.11 -1.19 -35.14
C VAL A 554 -12.06 -2.30 -34.72
N ASP A 555 -12.75 -2.11 -33.61
CA ASP A 555 -13.71 -3.04 -33.02
C ASP A 555 -15.09 -2.39 -32.84
N CYS A 556 -16.18 -3.14 -33.06
CA CYS A 556 -17.54 -2.60 -32.96
C CYS A 556 -17.92 -2.22 -31.51
N PRO A 557 -17.75 -3.10 -30.50
CA PRO A 557 -17.90 -2.73 -29.09
C PRO A 557 -17.12 -1.48 -28.68
N ALA A 558 -15.82 -1.40 -29.00
CA ALA A 558 -15.01 -0.23 -28.67
C ALA A 558 -15.55 1.04 -29.33
N THR A 559 -15.84 0.98 -30.63
CA THR A 559 -16.37 2.13 -31.40
C THR A 559 -17.70 2.61 -30.85
N ALA A 560 -18.63 1.69 -30.59
CA ALA A 560 -19.94 2.01 -30.06
C ALA A 560 -19.86 2.62 -28.66
N TYR A 561 -19.07 2.02 -27.78
CA TYR A 561 -19.04 2.40 -26.39
C TYR A 561 -18.28 3.73 -26.19
N CYS A 562 -17.13 3.89 -26.85
CA CYS A 562 -16.38 5.15 -26.82
C CYS A 562 -17.19 6.28 -27.46
N GLY A 563 -17.79 6.06 -28.64
CA GLY A 563 -18.63 7.07 -29.29
C GLY A 563 -19.84 7.48 -28.42
N TRP A 564 -20.47 6.52 -27.73
CA TRP A 564 -21.53 6.83 -26.76
C TRP A 564 -21.01 7.67 -25.59
N LEU A 565 -19.85 7.35 -25.02
CA LEU A 565 -19.24 8.13 -23.94
C LEU A 565 -18.93 9.57 -24.35
N LEU A 566 -18.34 9.76 -25.54
CA LEU A 566 -18.05 11.09 -26.07
C LEU A 566 -19.33 11.93 -26.19
N TRP A 567 -20.42 11.32 -26.66
CA TRP A 567 -21.72 11.99 -26.72
C TRP A 567 -22.24 12.40 -25.34
N GLN A 568 -22.03 11.58 -24.30
CA GLN A 568 -22.46 11.92 -22.93
C GLN A 568 -21.60 13.01 -22.29
N ILE A 569 -20.31 13.07 -22.62
CA ILE A 569 -19.34 13.97 -21.99
C ILE A 569 -19.36 15.35 -22.65
N ALA A 570 -19.22 15.41 -23.97
CA ALA A 570 -19.14 16.66 -24.73
C ALA A 570 -19.55 16.45 -26.20
N PRO A 571 -20.87 16.34 -26.49
CA PRO A 571 -21.36 15.96 -27.81
C PRO A 571 -20.95 16.94 -28.92
N ASP A 572 -20.92 18.24 -28.62
CA ASP A 572 -20.54 19.28 -29.59
C ASP A 572 -19.04 19.23 -29.94
N SER A 573 -18.20 18.92 -28.96
CA SER A 573 -16.74 18.87 -29.14
C SER A 573 -16.29 17.67 -29.99
N TYR A 574 -17.05 16.58 -29.95
CA TYR A 574 -16.72 15.33 -30.65
C TYR A 574 -17.71 14.96 -31.76
N ALA A 575 -18.56 15.90 -32.21
CA ALA A 575 -19.67 15.63 -33.12
C ALA A 575 -19.26 14.85 -34.38
N ALA A 576 -18.17 15.23 -35.04
CA ALA A 576 -17.66 14.54 -36.23
C ALA A 576 -17.24 13.09 -35.95
N ILE A 577 -16.54 12.84 -34.84
CA ILE A 577 -16.10 11.49 -34.44
C ILE A 577 -17.30 10.63 -34.08
N ILE A 578 -18.30 11.19 -33.39
CA ILE A 578 -19.53 10.51 -33.01
C ILE A 578 -20.33 10.09 -34.25
N GLU A 579 -20.43 10.97 -35.25
CA GLU A 579 -21.06 10.69 -36.54
C GLU A 579 -20.32 9.58 -37.30
N GLU A 580 -18.99 9.68 -37.40
CA GLU A 580 -18.12 8.67 -38.03
C GLU A 580 -18.28 7.30 -37.37
N CYS A 581 -18.26 7.23 -36.04
CA CYS A 581 -18.51 6.01 -35.27
C CYS A 581 -19.87 5.40 -35.59
N SER A 582 -20.91 6.24 -35.69
CA SER A 582 -22.27 5.80 -35.96
C SER A 582 -22.40 5.19 -37.36
N HIS A 583 -21.80 5.83 -38.38
CA HIS A 583 -21.74 5.30 -39.74
C HIS A 583 -20.93 4.00 -39.84
N TYR A 584 -19.81 3.92 -39.11
CA TYR A 584 -19.03 2.69 -39.02
C TYR A 584 -19.88 1.53 -38.48
N LEU A 585 -20.62 1.75 -37.39
CA LEU A 585 -21.51 0.74 -36.84
C LEU A 585 -22.60 0.32 -37.83
N ARG A 586 -23.25 1.27 -38.51
CA ARG A 586 -24.26 0.93 -39.54
C ARG A 586 -23.68 0.02 -40.62
N LYS A 587 -22.46 0.27 -41.08
CA LYS A 587 -21.77 -0.54 -42.09
C LYS A 587 -21.43 -1.96 -41.59
N LYS A 588 -21.17 -2.11 -40.29
CA LYS A 588 -20.77 -3.40 -39.68
C LYS A 588 -21.94 -4.21 -39.11
N GLN A 589 -23.16 -3.68 -39.16
CA GLN A 589 -24.35 -4.40 -38.71
C GLN A 589 -24.62 -5.61 -39.62
N PHE A 590 -24.84 -6.78 -39.04
CA PHE A 590 -25.24 -7.96 -39.81
C PHE A 590 -26.70 -7.85 -40.26
N ILE A 591 -27.06 -8.58 -41.33
CA ILE A 591 -28.43 -8.63 -41.86
C ILE A 591 -29.46 -9.04 -40.80
N THR A 592 -29.03 -9.82 -39.81
CA THR A 592 -29.84 -10.26 -38.67
C THR A 592 -30.12 -9.15 -37.67
N GLY A 593 -29.45 -8.00 -37.74
CA GLY A 593 -29.62 -6.85 -36.85
C GLY A 593 -28.60 -6.74 -35.73
N ARG A 594 -27.68 -7.69 -35.59
CA ARG A 594 -26.65 -7.74 -34.52
C ARG A 594 -25.29 -7.21 -34.97
N TRP A 595 -24.41 -6.94 -34.01
CA TRP A 595 -23.01 -6.57 -34.25
C TRP A 595 -22.02 -7.66 -33.81
N PRO A 596 -20.87 -7.79 -34.51
CA PRO A 596 -19.77 -8.65 -34.05
C PRO A 596 -19.03 -8.01 -32.86
N GLY A 597 -18.33 -8.83 -32.08
CA GLY A 597 -17.38 -8.38 -31.06
C GLY A 597 -16.12 -9.25 -31.10
N LYS A 598 -14.95 -8.65 -30.82
CA LYS A 598 -13.65 -9.36 -30.86
C LYS A 598 -13.33 -10.14 -29.58
N TRP A 599 -13.65 -9.59 -28.41
CA TRP A 599 -13.12 -10.04 -27.11
C TRP A 599 -14.05 -10.95 -26.31
N PHE A 600 -15.35 -10.72 -26.45
CA PHE A 600 -16.37 -11.56 -25.84
C PHE A 600 -17.35 -11.95 -26.94
N PRO A 601 -17.54 -13.26 -27.24
CA PRO A 601 -18.35 -13.71 -28.36
C PRO A 601 -19.87 -13.59 -28.09
N SER A 602 -20.30 -12.57 -27.34
CA SER A 602 -21.72 -12.23 -27.20
C SER A 602 -22.11 -11.18 -28.23
N HIS A 603 -23.04 -11.60 -29.09
CA HIS A 603 -23.72 -10.69 -30.00
C HIS A 603 -24.72 -9.78 -29.28
N THR A 604 -25.19 -10.18 -28.10
CA THR A 604 -26.14 -9.41 -27.28
C THR A 604 -25.47 -8.19 -26.67
N ILE A 605 -24.31 -8.36 -26.02
CA ILE A 605 -23.56 -7.25 -25.42
C ILE A 605 -23.07 -6.26 -26.48
N SER A 606 -22.52 -6.78 -27.59
CA SER A 606 -22.07 -5.94 -28.71
C SER A 606 -23.22 -5.12 -29.29
N THR A 607 -24.41 -5.73 -29.40
CA THR A 607 -25.63 -5.04 -29.85
C THR A 607 -26.10 -4.00 -28.83
N TYR A 608 -26.05 -4.31 -27.54
CA TYR A 608 -26.36 -3.34 -26.47
C TYR A 608 -25.49 -2.09 -26.59
N TYR A 609 -24.17 -2.22 -26.74
CA TYR A 609 -23.30 -1.05 -26.91
C TYR A 609 -23.64 -0.26 -28.18
N ALA A 610 -23.87 -0.93 -29.31
CA ALA A 610 -24.22 -0.26 -30.56
C ALA A 610 -25.51 0.57 -30.45
N VAL A 611 -26.58 -0.01 -29.89
CA VAL A 611 -27.88 0.69 -29.82
C VAL A 611 -27.87 1.88 -28.87
N ARG A 612 -27.00 1.89 -27.85
CA ARG A 612 -26.82 3.06 -26.97
C ARG A 612 -26.40 4.29 -27.74
N LEU A 613 -25.45 4.15 -28.67
CA LEU A 613 -25.02 5.25 -29.51
C LEU A 613 -26.06 5.55 -30.59
N LEU A 614 -26.46 4.53 -31.36
CA LEU A 614 -27.29 4.73 -32.55
C LEU A 614 -28.68 5.29 -32.23
N SER A 615 -29.26 4.96 -31.08
CA SER A 615 -30.56 5.51 -30.66
C SER A 615 -30.54 7.02 -30.39
N LEU A 616 -29.36 7.61 -30.19
CA LEU A 616 -29.18 9.05 -29.95
C LEU A 616 -29.04 9.85 -31.25
N MET A 617 -28.78 9.19 -32.39
CA MET A 617 -28.41 9.82 -33.66
C MET A 617 -29.61 10.15 -34.57
N GLY A 618 -30.82 10.17 -34.02
CA GLY A 618 -32.03 10.56 -34.75
C GLY A 618 -32.53 9.54 -35.79
N SER A 619 -33.29 10.00 -36.79
CA SER A 619 -34.03 9.16 -37.74
C SER A 619 -33.15 8.28 -38.62
N ASP A 620 -31.92 8.70 -38.91
CA ASP A 620 -31.08 8.05 -39.93
C ASP A 620 -30.66 6.63 -39.52
N PHE A 621 -30.63 6.35 -38.22
CA PHE A 621 -30.25 5.05 -37.67
C PHE A 621 -31.44 4.24 -37.14
N GLN A 622 -32.67 4.74 -37.30
CA GLN A 622 -33.88 4.09 -36.78
C GLN A 622 -34.07 2.68 -37.33
N LYS A 623 -33.77 2.45 -38.62
CA LYS A 623 -33.85 1.11 -39.24
C LYS A 623 -32.88 0.12 -38.59
N SER A 624 -31.64 0.55 -38.34
CA SER A 624 -30.65 -0.28 -37.65
C SER A 624 -31.10 -0.63 -36.23
N CYS A 625 -31.65 0.34 -35.49
CA CYS A 625 -32.24 0.14 -34.17
C CYS A 625 -33.44 -0.82 -34.19
N GLN A 626 -34.33 -0.72 -35.17
CA GLN A 626 -35.47 -1.63 -35.33
C GLN A 626 -35.01 -3.07 -35.60
N GLN A 627 -34.04 -3.25 -36.50
CA GLN A 627 -33.47 -4.57 -36.78
C GLN A 627 -32.81 -5.19 -35.54
N ALA A 628 -32.12 -4.38 -34.73
CA ALA A 628 -31.55 -4.82 -33.47
C ALA A 628 -32.63 -5.25 -32.45
N GLY A 629 -33.74 -4.50 -32.37
CA GLY A 629 -34.89 -4.86 -31.53
C GLY A 629 -35.51 -6.19 -31.95
N LEU A 630 -35.74 -6.39 -33.25
CA LEU A 630 -36.25 -7.65 -33.80
C LEU A 630 -35.31 -8.82 -33.51
N PHE A 631 -34.00 -8.62 -33.69
CA PHE A 631 -32.97 -9.59 -33.31
C PHE A 631 -33.13 -10.00 -31.85
N LEU A 632 -33.08 -9.04 -30.92
CA LEU A 632 -33.15 -9.31 -29.49
C LEU A 632 -34.45 -10.03 -29.11
N CYS A 633 -35.60 -9.60 -29.63
CA CYS A 633 -36.86 -10.30 -29.40
C CYS A 633 -36.83 -11.74 -29.93
N SER A 634 -36.23 -12.00 -31.09
CA SER A 634 -36.13 -13.35 -31.68
C SER A 634 -35.25 -14.31 -30.89
N GLN A 635 -34.31 -13.79 -30.09
CA GLN A 635 -33.36 -14.59 -29.32
C GLN A 635 -33.87 -14.94 -27.91
N GLN A 636 -34.96 -14.31 -27.44
CA GLN A 636 -35.51 -14.64 -26.13
C GLN A 636 -36.13 -16.03 -26.15
N ASP A 637 -35.70 -16.89 -25.24
CA ASP A 637 -36.26 -18.23 -25.15
C ASP A 637 -37.63 -18.29 -24.45
N ARG A 638 -38.20 -19.49 -24.40
CA ARG A 638 -39.50 -19.74 -23.77
C ARG A 638 -39.55 -19.38 -22.28
N PHE A 639 -38.42 -19.36 -21.58
CA PHE A 639 -38.32 -19.03 -20.16
C PHE A 639 -38.04 -17.54 -19.90
N GLY A 640 -37.70 -16.78 -20.95
CA GLY A 640 -37.43 -15.34 -20.87
C GLY A 640 -35.96 -14.97 -20.90
N SER A 641 -35.05 -15.95 -21.02
CA SER A 641 -33.61 -15.71 -21.02
C SER A 641 -33.06 -15.46 -22.42
N TRP A 642 -31.87 -14.86 -22.47
CA TRP A 642 -30.98 -14.90 -23.62
C TRP A 642 -29.79 -15.79 -23.27
N ASN A 643 -29.61 -16.87 -24.04
CA ASN A 643 -28.54 -17.86 -23.88
C ASN A 643 -28.44 -18.50 -22.47
N GLN A 644 -29.51 -18.47 -21.67
CA GLN A 644 -29.48 -18.89 -20.27
C GLN A 644 -28.37 -18.19 -19.46
N SER A 645 -28.01 -16.97 -19.89
CA SER A 645 -27.01 -16.13 -19.24
C SER A 645 -27.68 -14.90 -18.65
N VAL A 646 -27.36 -14.60 -17.40
CA VAL A 646 -27.77 -13.41 -16.67
C VAL A 646 -27.17 -12.16 -17.31
N ILE A 647 -25.88 -12.17 -17.68
CA ILE A 647 -25.23 -11.04 -18.33
C ILE A 647 -25.87 -10.75 -19.70
N GLU A 648 -26.06 -11.78 -20.54
CA GLU A 648 -26.69 -11.59 -21.85
C GLU A 648 -28.15 -11.15 -21.73
N SER A 649 -28.91 -11.74 -20.81
CA SER A 649 -30.29 -11.33 -20.55
C SER A 649 -30.37 -9.89 -20.06
N ALA A 650 -29.46 -9.47 -19.17
CA ALA A 650 -29.38 -8.10 -18.69
C ALA A 650 -29.06 -7.11 -19.82
N ALA A 651 -28.07 -7.43 -20.67
CA ALA A 651 -27.74 -6.62 -21.83
C ALA A 651 -28.91 -6.50 -22.83
N ALA A 652 -29.63 -7.60 -23.08
CA ALA A 652 -30.82 -7.60 -23.95
C ALA A 652 -31.96 -6.74 -23.38
N VAL A 653 -32.25 -6.86 -22.08
CA VAL A 653 -33.25 -6.03 -21.39
C VAL A 653 -32.88 -4.55 -21.49
N LEU A 654 -31.63 -4.19 -21.17
CA LEU A 654 -31.16 -2.81 -21.24
C LEU A 654 -31.25 -2.25 -22.67
N ALA A 655 -30.86 -3.05 -23.67
CA ALA A 655 -30.96 -2.68 -25.08
C ALA A 655 -32.42 -2.49 -25.53
N LEU A 656 -33.32 -3.41 -25.16
CA LEU A 656 -34.74 -3.30 -25.50
C LEU A 656 -35.40 -2.10 -24.83
N ASN A 657 -35.00 -1.75 -23.60
CA ASN A 657 -35.46 -0.53 -22.94
C ASN A 657 -35.06 0.73 -23.71
N ILE A 658 -33.81 0.82 -24.17
CA ILE A 658 -33.33 1.93 -25.02
C ILE A 658 -34.14 2.02 -26.32
N LEU A 659 -34.48 0.87 -26.90
CA LEU A 659 -35.19 0.77 -28.17
C LEU A 659 -36.71 0.92 -28.05
N ASN A 660 -37.27 1.13 -26.85
CA ASN A 660 -38.71 1.08 -26.59
C ASN A 660 -39.36 -0.23 -27.08
N GLY A 661 -38.69 -1.36 -26.83
CA GLY A 661 -39.14 -2.70 -27.20
C GLY A 661 -40.38 -3.18 -26.45
N SER A 662 -40.86 -4.38 -26.77
CA SER A 662 -42.06 -4.95 -26.15
C SER A 662 -41.92 -5.05 -24.62
N LYS A 663 -42.83 -4.39 -23.89
CA LYS A 663 -42.89 -4.45 -22.42
C LYS A 663 -43.04 -5.87 -21.89
N GLU A 664 -43.76 -6.73 -22.61
CA GLU A 664 -43.94 -8.14 -22.23
C GLU A 664 -42.61 -8.90 -22.29
N VAL A 665 -41.85 -8.72 -23.38
CA VAL A 665 -40.53 -9.34 -23.58
C VAL A 665 -39.56 -8.87 -22.49
N ILE A 666 -39.53 -7.56 -22.22
CA ILE A 666 -38.68 -6.94 -21.18
C ILE A 666 -39.04 -7.50 -19.80
N GLN A 667 -40.32 -7.49 -19.43
CA GLN A 667 -40.78 -8.01 -18.14
C GLN A 667 -40.46 -9.49 -17.95
N LYS A 668 -40.61 -10.29 -19.01
CA LYS A 668 -40.26 -11.72 -18.98
C LYS A 668 -38.76 -11.92 -18.72
N GLY A 669 -37.91 -11.11 -19.35
CA GLY A 669 -36.46 -11.09 -19.09
C GLY A 669 -36.12 -10.69 -17.66
N CYS A 670 -36.69 -9.59 -17.17
CA CYS A 670 -36.49 -9.12 -15.80
C CYS A 670 -36.96 -10.16 -14.75
N LYS A 671 -38.09 -10.83 -14.96
CA LYS A 671 -38.54 -11.95 -14.10
C LYS A 671 -37.57 -13.11 -14.10
N TRP A 672 -37.07 -13.51 -15.28
CA TRP A 672 -36.10 -14.61 -15.37
C TRP A 672 -34.77 -14.26 -14.70
N ILE A 673 -34.25 -13.05 -14.91
CA ILE A 673 -33.05 -12.56 -14.21
C ILE A 673 -33.26 -12.60 -12.69
N SER A 674 -34.38 -12.04 -12.22
CA SER A 674 -34.71 -12.04 -10.79
C SER A 674 -34.81 -13.44 -10.21
N SER A 675 -35.34 -14.43 -10.96
CA SER A 675 -35.46 -15.80 -10.47
C SER A 675 -34.12 -16.54 -10.36
N GLN A 676 -33.05 -16.04 -10.99
CA GLN A 676 -31.70 -16.60 -10.85
C GLN A 676 -30.95 -16.08 -9.62
N ASN A 677 -31.53 -15.13 -8.87
CA ASN A 677 -30.87 -14.59 -7.68
C ASN A 677 -30.89 -15.61 -6.53
N THR A 678 -29.73 -15.86 -5.93
CA THR A 678 -29.56 -16.83 -4.83
C THR A 678 -29.80 -16.24 -3.44
N GLY A 679 -30.14 -14.95 -3.35
CA GLY A 679 -30.18 -14.18 -2.10
C GLY A 679 -28.84 -13.55 -1.74
N ALA A 680 -27.72 -14.15 -2.16
CA ALA A 680 -26.37 -13.57 -2.05
C ALA A 680 -25.89 -12.85 -3.33
N GLY A 681 -26.75 -12.77 -4.36
CA GLY A 681 -26.44 -12.29 -5.70
C GLY A 681 -26.57 -13.40 -6.76
N TRP A 682 -25.97 -13.16 -7.92
CA TRP A 682 -25.98 -14.09 -9.06
C TRP A 682 -24.67 -14.85 -9.18
N PHE A 683 -24.75 -16.09 -9.68
CA PHE A 683 -23.55 -16.88 -9.98
C PHE A 683 -22.70 -16.18 -11.05
N GLY A 684 -21.38 -16.23 -10.86
CA GLY A 684 -20.44 -15.66 -11.80
C GLY A 684 -20.46 -16.37 -13.15
N GLU A 685 -20.49 -15.59 -14.23
CA GLU A 685 -20.56 -16.05 -15.61
C GLU A 685 -19.24 -15.79 -16.35
N PRO A 686 -19.00 -16.41 -17.51
CA PRO A 686 -17.86 -16.06 -18.35
C PRO A 686 -17.94 -14.59 -18.77
N ILE A 687 -16.83 -13.86 -18.69
CA ILE A 687 -16.80 -12.42 -18.99
C ILE A 687 -15.76 -12.04 -20.05
N LEU A 688 -14.76 -12.90 -20.30
CA LEU A 688 -13.70 -12.60 -21.26
C LEU A 688 -13.03 -13.88 -21.77
N TYR A 689 -12.78 -13.93 -23.09
CA TYR A 689 -12.03 -14.99 -23.75
C TYR A 689 -10.94 -14.35 -24.61
N TYR A 690 -9.68 -14.67 -24.34
CA TYR A 690 -8.59 -14.18 -25.18
C TYR A 690 -7.47 -15.21 -25.26
N TRP A 691 -6.64 -15.10 -26.28
CA TRP A 691 -5.38 -15.81 -26.36
C TRP A 691 -4.22 -14.88 -26.69
N LEU A 692 -3.05 -15.29 -26.24
CA LEU A 692 -1.75 -14.77 -26.62
C LEU A 692 -1.11 -15.73 -27.63
N GLU A 693 -0.37 -15.18 -28.57
CA GLU A 693 0.31 -15.94 -29.62
C GLU A 693 1.73 -15.42 -29.81
N ASP A 694 2.71 -16.25 -29.48
CA ASP A 694 4.13 -15.96 -29.70
C ASP A 694 4.74 -17.06 -30.58
N GLY A 695 4.44 -16.98 -31.89
CA GLY A 695 4.99 -17.80 -32.98
C GLY A 695 4.72 -19.31 -32.88
N LEU A 696 5.28 -19.97 -31.87
CA LEU A 696 5.26 -21.41 -31.61
C LEU A 696 4.27 -21.82 -30.50
N THR A 697 3.71 -20.87 -29.74
CA THR A 697 2.83 -21.16 -28.61
C THR A 697 1.57 -20.32 -28.62
N LYS A 698 0.42 -20.95 -28.34
CA LYS A 698 -0.87 -20.28 -28.18
C LYS A 698 -1.39 -20.54 -26.78
N ILE A 699 -1.52 -19.48 -25.99
CA ILE A 699 -2.02 -19.55 -24.60
C ILE A 699 -3.39 -18.94 -24.56
N HIS A 700 -4.40 -19.73 -24.24
CA HIS A 700 -5.78 -19.31 -24.12
C HIS A 700 -6.15 -19.01 -22.66
N PHE A 701 -6.92 -17.94 -22.47
CA PHE A 701 -7.42 -17.46 -21.20
C PHE A 701 -8.94 -17.49 -21.24
N TYR A 702 -9.51 -18.31 -20.36
CA TYR A 702 -10.93 -18.39 -20.11
C TYR A 702 -11.24 -17.71 -18.78
N THR A 703 -11.85 -16.53 -18.81
CA THR A 703 -12.05 -15.71 -17.61
C THR A 703 -13.51 -15.70 -17.19
N ARG A 704 -13.73 -16.05 -15.93
CA ARG A 704 -15.06 -16.15 -15.32
C ARG A 704 -15.16 -15.25 -14.10
N ASP A 705 -16.25 -14.50 -14.00
CA ASP A 705 -16.60 -13.70 -12.84
C ASP A 705 -16.79 -14.58 -11.58
N LYS A 706 -16.58 -13.99 -10.40
CA LYS A 706 -16.89 -14.59 -9.09
C LYS A 706 -18.32 -14.32 -8.63
N GLY A 707 -19.08 -13.51 -9.37
CA GLY A 707 -20.50 -13.21 -9.18
C GLY A 707 -20.80 -11.72 -9.09
N LYS A 708 -19.79 -10.87 -8.85
CA LYS A 708 -19.99 -9.42 -8.65
C LYS A 708 -20.24 -8.69 -9.95
N VAL A 709 -19.60 -9.10 -11.04
CA VAL A 709 -19.82 -8.51 -12.38
C VAL A 709 -21.20 -8.91 -12.91
N THR A 710 -21.55 -10.19 -12.80
CA THR A 710 -22.88 -10.70 -13.15
C THR A 710 -23.97 -9.98 -12.35
N THR A 711 -23.75 -9.80 -11.03
CA THR A 711 -24.68 -9.08 -10.16
C THR A 711 -24.84 -7.61 -10.57
N ALA A 712 -23.75 -6.92 -10.95
CA ALA A 712 -23.82 -5.54 -11.42
C ALA A 712 -24.67 -5.40 -12.70
N TRP A 713 -24.51 -6.31 -13.67
CA TRP A 713 -25.35 -6.37 -14.87
C TRP A 713 -26.82 -6.63 -14.53
N ALA A 714 -27.09 -7.63 -13.69
CA ALA A 714 -28.44 -7.98 -13.27
C ALA A 714 -29.14 -6.78 -12.60
N ASN A 715 -28.46 -6.11 -11.66
CA ASN A 715 -28.98 -4.93 -10.97
C ASN A 715 -29.33 -3.81 -11.95
N LEU A 716 -28.45 -3.49 -12.90
CA LEU A 716 -28.72 -2.44 -13.90
C LEU A 716 -29.98 -2.76 -14.72
N ALA A 717 -30.15 -4.01 -15.15
CA ALA A 717 -31.34 -4.43 -15.89
C ALA A 717 -32.61 -4.38 -15.04
N LEU A 718 -32.58 -4.89 -13.81
CA LEU A 718 -33.73 -4.89 -12.91
C LEU A 718 -34.17 -3.48 -12.52
N ILE A 719 -33.21 -2.59 -12.19
CA ILE A 719 -33.49 -1.18 -11.91
C ILE A 719 -34.16 -0.51 -13.12
N SER A 720 -33.71 -0.82 -14.34
CA SER A 720 -34.33 -0.28 -15.57
C SER A 720 -35.78 -0.75 -15.79
N CYS A 721 -36.18 -1.84 -15.14
CA CYS A 721 -37.54 -2.39 -15.16
C CYS A 721 -38.39 -1.96 -13.94
N GLY A 722 -37.81 -1.24 -12.96
CA GLY A 722 -38.49 -0.87 -11.70
C GLY A 722 -38.63 -2.02 -10.69
N PHE A 723 -37.74 -3.01 -10.74
CA PHE A 723 -37.64 -4.11 -9.76
C PHE A 723 -36.67 -3.80 -8.63
#